data_AF-A0A835VA73-F1
#
_entry.id   AF-A0A835VA73-F1
#
_cell.length_a   1.000
_cell.length_b   1.000
_cell.length_c   1.000
_cell.angle_alpha   90.00
_cell.angle_beta   90.00
_cell.angle_gamma   90.00
#
_symmetry.space_group_name_H-M   'P 1'
#
loop_
_entity.id
_entity.type
_entity.pdbx_description
1 polymer ?
#
loop_
_entity_poly.entity_id
_entity_poly.type
_entity_poly.pdbx_seq_one_letter_code
_entity_poly.pdbx_strand_id
1 'polypeptide(L)'
;MAQFLERLRPALKPQSSSPLSSLNPVALTPSFLWRWRPPHHICITGAPLPSLSASPLLSLLSNPKLAFSAANSPPSHSSSYPPHSPLLLLTSPAASPLLTLSKRPLGFDIEKEIVYLDSLRSRLRETSTLREKLRVLDAEARVKDFFCCGRALSSLDLTEEFLLKCLVAAGQGHVLDYVSMDDGVGFGGGRQVPASGLKEAFYRLINMIETWDKDDAGVEVEKAGKSTRSSVVDAALNKLLKTLDEVEKFYDCIGGIIGYQLVVLELLLSQTAKVRSTLSSHTSESFKNMLQKFHVPFGTNLLKDIEYASQAALWGLEGLPVMGEIYPLGGAGDRLGLVDPTTGECLPAAMLPFNGKTLLEVLIKDLQAREHLYFKVFGKQCTTPVAIMTSSVKNNHKHISALFEKHGWFGRGRQNFHLFEQPMVPVVSAEDGQWLCSGPLSLVCKPGGHGAIWKLAYDKGVFEWFYSHGRKAATVRQVSNVVAATDVTLLALAGIGLKHEKKLGFASCRRNFGATEGINVLIEKENGNGHLQAEFPANTNVLYIDLKAAEMIGASKSRSCLPGMVLNLKKPVTFVDDLGTSRSMSGGRLECTMQNIADSFRNTYAFRCNKGIEIFLKTLIRLLSSEKFFGGAISEGSELQIEVTEFYWRDVQLDGSLIIVAENALGSTTINSHGEQILHYGQRCGRCKLENVKVLNRIDWSSPNHAYWKEDIKRFEMLKVLLHGNAEFEAMNVVIEGNHVFKYRMATGCSSSHIMKVKADVGLCPAPG
;
A
#
# COMPACT_ATOMS: atom_id res chain seq x y z
N MET A 1 36.59 -5.50 15.58
CA MET A 1 35.49 -6.27 16.22
C MET A 1 35.93 -7.07 17.45
N ALA A 2 36.70 -8.17 17.34
CA ALA A 2 37.04 -9.01 18.50
C ALA A 2 37.71 -8.26 19.69
N GLN A 3 38.70 -7.41 19.42
CA GLN A 3 39.36 -6.56 20.43
C GLN A 3 38.44 -5.49 21.07
N PHE A 4 37.28 -5.20 20.47
CA PHE A 4 36.28 -4.28 21.02
C PHE A 4 35.32 -5.00 21.99
N LEU A 5 34.95 -6.24 21.68
CA LEU A 5 34.08 -7.06 22.52
C LEU A 5 34.74 -7.45 23.85
N GLU A 6 36.06 -7.68 23.88
CA GLU A 6 36.80 -7.90 25.14
C GLU A 6 36.72 -6.71 26.11
N ARG A 7 36.74 -5.47 25.58
CA ARG A 7 36.69 -4.24 26.40
C ARG A 7 35.32 -3.96 27.03
N LEU A 8 34.25 -4.57 26.52
CA LEU A 8 32.87 -4.38 27.03
C LEU A 8 32.51 -5.35 28.17
N ARG A 9 33.26 -6.45 28.33
CA ARG A 9 32.97 -7.52 29.31
C ARG A 9 32.90 -7.04 30.78
N PRO A 10 33.62 -6.00 31.25
CA PRO A 10 33.48 -5.49 32.62
C PRO A 10 32.19 -4.69 32.90
N ALA A 11 31.61 -4.04 31.88
CA ALA A 11 30.52 -3.07 32.05
C ALA A 11 29.12 -3.71 32.24
N LEU A 12 29.03 -5.04 32.14
CA LEU A 12 27.77 -5.80 32.18
C LEU A 12 27.53 -6.55 33.51
N LYS A 13 28.32 -6.29 34.55
CA LYS A 13 28.00 -6.80 35.90
C LYS A 13 26.97 -5.89 36.59
N PRO A 14 25.83 -6.41 37.07
CA PRO A 14 24.89 -5.61 37.85
C PRO A 14 25.52 -5.26 39.20
N GLN A 15 25.64 -3.96 39.51
CA GLN A 15 25.99 -3.54 40.86
C GLN A 15 24.74 -3.55 41.75
N SER A 16 24.90 -4.13 42.93
CA SER A 16 23.90 -4.20 43.99
C SER A 16 23.58 -2.83 44.59
N SER A 17 22.32 -2.62 44.94
CA SER A 17 21.78 -1.38 45.51
C SER A 17 22.24 -1.09 46.95
N SER A 18 22.64 0.16 47.22
CA SER A 18 22.56 0.79 48.55
C SER A 18 22.31 2.32 48.41
N PRO A 19 21.70 3.01 49.39
CA PRO A 19 21.07 4.32 49.18
C PRO A 19 21.76 5.50 49.92
N LEU A 20 21.23 6.73 49.68
CA LEU A 20 21.60 8.03 50.30
C LEU A 20 22.96 8.62 49.83
N SER A 21 23.21 9.94 49.82
CA SER A 21 22.44 11.12 50.26
C SER A 21 22.76 12.39 49.45
N SER A 22 21.88 13.39 49.57
CA SER A 22 22.02 14.81 49.22
C SER A 22 23.41 15.45 49.18
N LEU A 23 23.65 16.29 48.17
CA LEU A 23 24.51 17.49 48.24
C LEU A 23 24.00 18.59 47.30
N ASN A 24 24.10 19.85 47.73
CA ASN A 24 23.47 21.01 47.09
C ASN A 24 24.23 21.55 45.86
N PRO A 25 23.57 22.27 44.94
CA PRO A 25 24.20 22.87 43.77
C PRO A 25 24.98 24.14 44.14
N VAL A 26 26.23 24.24 43.68
CA VAL A 26 26.99 25.50 43.70
C VAL A 26 26.70 26.27 42.42
N ALA A 27 26.17 27.49 42.58
CA ALA A 27 25.98 28.42 41.49
C ALA A 27 27.31 29.04 41.05
N LEU A 28 27.53 29.11 39.73
CA LEU A 28 28.41 30.10 39.12
C LEU A 28 27.58 30.90 38.10
N THR A 29 27.57 32.22 38.29
CA THR A 29 26.78 33.19 37.54
C THR A 29 27.41 33.53 36.18
N PRO A 30 26.63 34.08 35.24
CA PRO A 30 27.04 34.16 33.83
C PRO A 30 27.73 35.48 33.48
N SER A 31 28.76 35.40 32.61
CA SER A 31 29.30 36.55 31.90
C SER A 31 29.98 36.12 30.59
N PHE A 32 29.30 36.29 29.45
CA PHE A 32 29.66 37.24 28.39
C PHE A 32 28.72 37.11 27.16
N LEU A 33 28.62 38.18 26.38
CA LEU A 33 27.60 38.34 25.33
C LEU A 33 27.95 37.66 23.99
N TRP A 34 26.89 37.35 23.25
CA TRP A 34 26.91 36.86 21.87
C TRP A 34 27.48 37.88 20.88
N ARG A 35 28.22 37.39 19.87
CA ARG A 35 27.94 37.69 18.44
C ARG A 35 28.70 36.75 17.49
N TRP A 36 27.99 36.20 16.51
CA TRP A 36 28.53 35.40 15.42
C TRP A 36 28.11 36.06 14.10
N ARG A 37 29.07 36.38 13.22
CA ARG A 37 28.84 36.79 11.82
C ARG A 37 30.04 36.38 10.94
N PRO A 38 29.85 36.18 9.63
CA PRO A 38 30.69 35.31 8.81
C PRO A 38 31.80 36.06 8.04
N PRO A 39 32.78 35.34 7.47
CA PRO A 39 33.66 35.88 6.44
C PRO A 39 33.22 35.47 5.02
N HIS A 40 33.07 36.45 4.13
CA HIS A 40 33.30 36.26 2.69
C HIS A 40 34.35 37.29 2.25
N HIS A 41 35.36 36.80 1.51
CA HIS A 41 36.31 37.50 0.63
C HIS A 41 36.92 38.84 1.05
N ILE A 42 38.27 38.86 1.09
CA ILE A 42 39.05 40.03 0.66
C ILE A 42 40.00 39.59 -0.46
N CYS A 43 40.08 40.42 -1.49
CA CYS A 43 40.99 40.33 -2.63
C CYS A 43 42.13 41.33 -2.45
N ILE A 44 43.34 41.04 -2.96
CA ILE A 44 44.41 42.03 -3.10
C ILE A 44 44.88 42.05 -4.56
N THR A 45 44.96 43.25 -5.11
CA THR A 45 45.26 43.58 -6.49
C THR A 45 46.75 43.76 -6.76
N GLY A 46 47.20 43.47 -7.99
CA GLY A 46 48.47 43.92 -8.53
C GLY A 46 48.46 43.92 -10.05
N ALA A 47 48.44 45.09 -10.68
CA ALA A 47 48.62 45.27 -12.13
C ALA A 47 50.07 45.70 -12.45
N PRO A 48 50.53 45.51 -13.69
CA PRO A 48 50.52 46.66 -14.61
C PRO A 48 50.08 46.38 -16.06
N LEU A 49 49.80 47.48 -16.77
CA LEU A 49 49.40 47.67 -18.18
C LEU A 49 50.64 47.84 -19.11
N PRO A 50 50.50 48.09 -20.44
CA PRO A 50 49.59 47.56 -21.46
C PRO A 50 50.28 47.25 -22.83
N SER A 51 49.52 46.77 -23.83
CA SER A 51 49.72 47.18 -25.23
C SER A 51 48.40 47.41 -25.97
N LEU A 52 48.35 48.53 -26.71
CA LEU A 52 47.19 49.11 -27.42
C LEU A 52 46.65 48.19 -28.54
N SER A 53 45.35 48.17 -28.86
CA SER A 53 44.72 49.26 -29.64
C SER A 53 43.18 49.33 -29.60
N ALA A 54 42.71 50.59 -29.53
CA ALA A 54 41.58 51.21 -30.24
C ALA A 54 40.30 50.37 -30.57
N SER A 55 39.13 50.63 -29.97
CA SER A 55 38.25 51.83 -30.10
C SER A 55 37.30 51.80 -31.32
N PRO A 56 36.13 52.49 -31.31
CA PRO A 56 35.36 52.99 -30.16
C PRO A 56 33.80 52.94 -30.28
N LEU A 57 33.11 53.07 -29.12
CA LEU A 57 31.92 53.93 -28.82
C LEU A 57 30.67 53.91 -29.75
N LEU A 58 29.47 54.45 -29.45
CA LEU A 58 28.83 55.29 -28.39
C LEU A 58 27.39 54.72 -28.20
N SER A 59 26.52 55.03 -27.22
CA SER A 59 26.53 55.69 -25.89
C SER A 59 25.08 55.60 -25.32
N LEU A 60 24.83 55.26 -24.04
CA LEU A 60 24.48 56.19 -22.93
C LEU A 60 23.36 57.21 -23.27
N LEU A 61 22.33 57.51 -22.47
CA LEU A 61 21.83 57.19 -21.11
C LEU A 61 20.30 57.49 -21.12
N SER A 62 19.42 57.00 -20.22
CA SER A 62 19.15 57.59 -18.89
C SER A 62 17.98 56.90 -18.18
N ASN A 63 18.00 56.87 -16.83
CA ASN A 63 16.90 56.51 -15.92
C ASN A 63 16.02 57.76 -15.60
N PRO A 64 14.94 57.76 -14.76
CA PRO A 64 14.33 56.69 -13.92
C PRO A 64 12.76 56.62 -13.85
N LYS A 65 12.23 55.57 -13.16
CA LYS A 65 10.99 55.50 -12.31
C LYS A 65 9.64 56.11 -12.79
N LEU A 66 8.56 55.29 -12.88
CA LEU A 66 7.39 55.26 -11.95
C LEU A 66 6.17 54.42 -12.45
N ALA A 67 5.33 54.03 -11.49
CA ALA A 67 3.90 53.66 -11.57
C ALA A 67 3.43 52.43 -12.39
N PHE A 68 2.78 51.49 -11.69
CA PHE A 68 1.88 50.49 -12.27
C PHE A 68 0.46 51.08 -12.42
N SER A 69 -0.17 50.88 -13.58
CA SER A 69 -1.62 50.94 -13.76
C SER A 69 -2.04 49.94 -14.85
N ALA A 70 -3.27 49.46 -14.81
CA ALA A 70 -3.79 48.41 -15.69
C ALA A 70 -4.36 48.97 -17.00
N ALA A 71 -4.36 48.17 -18.08
CA ALA A 71 -5.53 47.90 -18.97
C ALA A 71 -5.14 47.30 -20.34
N ASN A 72 -5.99 46.37 -20.81
CA ASN A 72 -6.45 46.10 -22.18
C ASN A 72 -5.51 45.72 -23.37
N SER A 73 -6.04 44.74 -24.12
CA SER A 73 -5.97 44.37 -25.56
C SER A 73 -5.32 45.36 -26.55
N PRO A 74 -4.73 44.92 -27.71
CA PRO A 74 -5.49 44.34 -28.86
C PRO A 74 -4.62 43.43 -29.79
N PRO A 75 -4.82 43.28 -31.14
CA PRO A 75 -6.05 43.12 -31.96
C PRO A 75 -6.04 41.83 -32.84
N SER A 76 -7.16 41.61 -33.54
CA SER A 76 -7.38 40.64 -34.64
C SER A 76 -7.18 41.24 -36.05
N HIS A 77 -6.95 40.40 -37.06
CA HIS A 77 -7.28 40.70 -38.47
C HIS A 77 -7.94 39.50 -39.16
N SER A 78 -8.66 39.77 -40.26
CA SER A 78 -9.83 39.00 -40.70
C SER A 78 -10.10 39.09 -42.20
N SER A 79 -10.70 38.03 -42.77
CA SER A 79 -11.51 38.08 -44.01
C SER A 79 -12.38 36.80 -44.12
N SER A 80 -13.48 36.72 -44.87
CA SER A 80 -14.73 37.51 -44.89
C SER A 80 -15.63 37.01 -46.04
N TYR A 81 -16.74 36.31 -45.68
CA TYR A 81 -18.06 36.27 -46.35
C TYR A 81 -18.21 35.60 -47.75
N PRO A 82 -19.44 35.30 -48.27
CA PRO A 82 -20.82 35.57 -47.76
C PRO A 82 -21.76 34.33 -47.63
N PRO A 83 -23.04 34.49 -47.23
CA PRO A 83 -23.94 33.36 -46.85
C PRO A 83 -25.12 33.10 -47.80
N HIS A 84 -25.66 31.87 -47.81
CA HIS A 84 -27.03 31.57 -48.23
C HIS A 84 -27.64 30.42 -47.42
N SER A 85 -28.91 30.57 -47.01
CA SER A 85 -29.76 29.48 -46.50
C SER A 85 -30.59 28.88 -47.64
N PRO A 86 -30.95 27.60 -47.55
CA PRO A 86 -32.39 27.29 -47.52
C PRO A 86 -32.76 26.23 -46.48
N LEU A 87 -34.04 26.26 -46.10
CA LEU A 87 -34.72 25.21 -45.33
C LEU A 87 -34.93 23.97 -46.21
N LEU A 88 -34.96 22.77 -45.60
CA LEU A 88 -36.09 21.80 -45.64
C LEU A 88 -35.73 20.46 -44.96
N LEU A 89 -36.65 19.99 -44.11
CA LEU A 89 -36.96 18.61 -43.64
C LEU A 89 -35.87 17.64 -43.13
N LEU A 90 -36.19 17.07 -41.94
CA LEU A 90 -36.07 15.65 -41.51
C LEU A 90 -34.88 14.84 -42.07
N THR A 91 -33.99 14.32 -41.23
CA THR A 91 -34.32 13.22 -40.28
C THR A 91 -33.48 13.24 -39.00
N SER A 92 -34.05 12.69 -37.92
CA SER A 92 -33.33 12.46 -36.66
C SER A 92 -32.33 11.30 -36.81
N PRO A 93 -31.07 11.43 -36.36
CA PRO A 93 -30.21 10.26 -36.18
C PRO A 93 -30.81 9.44 -35.03
N ALA A 94 -31.23 8.22 -35.35
CA ALA A 94 -31.96 7.36 -34.43
C ALA A 94 -31.23 7.21 -33.08
N ALA A 95 -31.94 7.46 -31.99
CA ALA A 95 -31.41 7.23 -30.66
C ALA A 95 -31.05 5.75 -30.51
N SER A 96 -29.76 5.46 -30.28
CA SER A 96 -29.33 4.13 -29.86
C SER A 96 -30.12 3.73 -28.63
N PRO A 97 -30.69 2.51 -28.56
CA PRO A 97 -31.52 2.13 -27.44
C PRO A 97 -30.69 2.13 -26.16
N LEU A 98 -31.03 3.07 -25.26
CA LEU A 98 -30.53 3.10 -23.89
C LEU A 98 -30.80 1.75 -23.26
N LEU A 99 -29.74 1.08 -22.81
CA LEU A 99 -29.89 0.00 -21.83
C LEU A 99 -30.67 0.56 -20.64
N THR A 100 -31.86 0.02 -20.43
CA THR A 100 -32.68 0.34 -19.28
C THR A 100 -31.97 -0.16 -18.03
N LEU A 101 -31.23 0.73 -17.36
CA LEU A 101 -31.19 0.63 -15.90
C LEU A 101 -32.64 0.47 -15.43
N SER A 102 -32.87 -0.46 -14.52
CA SER A 102 -34.04 -0.42 -13.66
C SER A 102 -33.93 0.86 -12.83
N LYS A 103 -34.43 1.97 -13.40
CA LYS A 103 -34.57 3.22 -12.65
C LYS A 103 -35.53 2.91 -11.52
N ARG A 104 -35.03 3.00 -10.28
CA ARG A 104 -35.87 3.00 -9.09
C ARG A 104 -37.07 3.94 -9.33
N PRO A 105 -38.29 3.54 -8.95
CA PRO A 105 -39.50 4.26 -9.32
C PRO A 105 -39.42 5.74 -8.95
N LEU A 106 -40.01 6.59 -9.79
CA LEU A 106 -40.10 8.03 -9.58
C LEU A 106 -40.64 8.31 -8.17
N GLY A 107 -39.80 8.89 -7.30
CA GLY A 107 -40.10 9.09 -5.88
C GLY A 107 -39.23 8.30 -4.90
N PHE A 108 -38.15 7.64 -5.34
CA PHE A 108 -37.17 7.04 -4.40
C PHE A 108 -36.57 8.09 -3.45
N ASP A 109 -36.69 7.81 -2.16
CA ASP A 109 -36.32 8.69 -1.06
C ASP A 109 -35.25 8.00 -0.20
N ILE A 110 -34.01 8.49 -0.29
CA ILE A 110 -32.85 7.93 0.41
C ILE A 110 -33.02 7.99 1.93
N GLU A 111 -33.68 9.03 2.46
CA GLU A 111 -33.87 9.20 3.91
C GLU A 111 -34.86 8.17 4.45
N LYS A 112 -35.97 7.94 3.75
CA LYS A 112 -36.91 6.86 4.09
C LYS A 112 -36.27 5.47 4.00
N GLU A 113 -35.46 5.23 2.98
CA GLU A 113 -34.74 3.96 2.82
C GLU A 113 -33.73 3.72 3.95
N ILE A 114 -33.02 4.76 4.40
CA ILE A 114 -32.12 4.69 5.57
C ILE A 114 -32.90 4.31 6.83
N VAL A 115 -34.03 4.98 7.12
CA VAL A 115 -34.87 4.68 8.29
C VAL A 115 -35.42 3.25 8.24
N TYR A 116 -35.86 2.80 7.06
CA TYR A 116 -36.34 1.44 6.83
C TYR A 116 -35.24 0.39 7.11
N LEU A 117 -34.05 0.55 6.51
CA LEU A 117 -32.95 -0.40 6.67
C LEU A 117 -32.37 -0.40 8.10
N ASP A 118 -32.38 0.73 8.80
CA ASP A 118 -31.94 0.80 10.20
C ASP A 118 -32.91 0.07 11.14
N SER A 119 -34.22 0.24 10.94
CA SER A 119 -35.27 -0.50 11.65
C SER A 119 -35.19 -2.01 11.38
N LEU A 120 -35.03 -2.42 10.12
CA LEU A 120 -34.85 -3.81 9.75
C LEU A 120 -33.57 -4.42 10.37
N ARG A 121 -32.45 -3.70 10.27
CA ARG A 121 -31.17 -4.10 10.89
C ARG A 121 -31.32 -4.34 12.40
N SER A 122 -32.07 -3.47 13.09
CA SER A 122 -32.28 -3.57 14.54
C SER A 122 -33.05 -4.85 14.89
N ARG A 123 -34.17 -5.11 14.21
CA ARG A 123 -34.95 -6.36 14.38
C ARG A 123 -34.16 -7.63 14.03
N LEU A 124 -33.32 -7.58 13.01
CA LEU A 124 -32.41 -8.70 12.65
C LEU A 124 -31.27 -8.91 13.66
N ARG A 125 -30.95 -7.92 14.51
CA ARG A 125 -29.97 -8.04 15.60
C ARG A 125 -30.59 -8.55 16.90
N GLU A 126 -31.88 -8.31 17.11
CA GLU A 126 -32.65 -8.82 18.27
C GLU A 126 -32.97 -10.32 18.15
N THR A 127 -32.97 -10.86 16.93
CA THR A 127 -33.23 -12.29 16.67
C THR A 127 -31.98 -13.16 16.81
N SER A 128 -32.16 -14.34 17.39
CA SER A 128 -31.07 -15.23 17.81
C SER A 128 -30.79 -16.36 16.82
N THR A 129 -31.83 -16.86 16.14
CA THR A 129 -31.73 -17.97 15.18
C THR A 129 -31.93 -17.52 13.74
N LEU A 130 -31.35 -18.28 12.80
CA LEU A 130 -31.52 -18.05 11.36
C LEU A 130 -32.99 -18.12 10.93
N ARG A 131 -33.78 -19.02 11.53
CA ARG A 131 -35.22 -19.17 11.28
C ARG A 131 -36.04 -17.98 11.79
N GLU A 132 -35.63 -17.33 12.89
CA GLU A 132 -36.24 -16.07 13.34
C GLU A 132 -35.92 -14.93 12.38
N LYS A 133 -34.67 -14.81 11.94
CA LYS A 133 -34.24 -13.82 10.93
C LYS A 133 -35.01 -13.95 9.61
N LEU A 134 -35.20 -15.19 9.14
CA LEU A 134 -36.03 -15.47 7.96
C LEU A 134 -37.47 -15.00 8.14
N ARG A 135 -38.12 -15.28 9.28
CA ARG A 135 -39.47 -14.77 9.60
C ARG A 135 -39.55 -13.25 9.62
N VAL A 136 -38.52 -12.56 10.09
CA VAL A 136 -38.44 -11.09 10.04
C VAL A 136 -38.39 -10.61 8.59
N LEU A 137 -37.57 -11.23 7.74
CA LEU A 137 -37.49 -10.90 6.32
C LEU A 137 -38.79 -11.22 5.56
N ASP A 138 -39.45 -12.34 5.87
CA ASP A 138 -40.72 -12.74 5.24
C ASP A 138 -41.90 -11.82 5.58
N ALA A 139 -41.79 -11.06 6.67
CA ALA A 139 -42.76 -10.02 7.03
C ALA A 139 -42.54 -8.70 6.25
N GLU A 140 -41.38 -8.50 5.62
CA GLU A 140 -41.09 -7.29 4.86
C GLU A 140 -41.86 -7.26 3.54
N ALA A 141 -42.67 -6.22 3.32
CA ALA A 141 -43.47 -6.09 2.10
C ALA A 141 -42.64 -6.25 0.82
N ARG A 142 -41.42 -5.70 0.77
CA ARG A 142 -40.50 -5.83 -0.38
C ARG A 142 -40.07 -7.27 -0.66
N VAL A 143 -39.74 -8.04 0.38
CA VAL A 143 -39.36 -9.46 0.25
C VAL A 143 -40.59 -10.26 -0.12
N LYS A 144 -41.69 -10.03 0.59
CA LYS A 144 -42.97 -10.67 0.35
C LYS A 144 -43.41 -10.47 -1.10
N ASP A 145 -43.48 -9.24 -1.62
CA ASP A 145 -43.92 -8.94 -3.00
C ASP A 145 -43.02 -9.59 -4.06
N PHE A 146 -41.71 -9.67 -3.81
CA PHE A 146 -40.74 -10.29 -4.72
C PHE A 146 -40.92 -11.83 -4.81
N PHE A 147 -41.18 -12.50 -3.68
CA PHE A 147 -41.36 -13.96 -3.61
C PHE A 147 -42.83 -14.42 -3.59
N CYS A 148 -43.80 -13.50 -3.55
CA CYS A 148 -45.23 -13.70 -3.23
C CYS A 148 -45.97 -14.70 -4.13
N CYS A 149 -45.52 -14.85 -5.37
CA CYS A 149 -46.15 -15.72 -6.38
C CYS A 149 -45.81 -17.20 -6.17
N GLY A 150 -46.07 -17.75 -4.97
CA GLY A 150 -46.15 -19.19 -4.71
C GLY A 150 -44.89 -20.00 -5.02
N ARG A 151 -43.70 -19.39 -4.93
CA ARG A 151 -42.43 -19.99 -5.34
C ARG A 151 -41.55 -20.26 -4.12
N ALA A 152 -41.48 -21.53 -3.71
CA ALA A 152 -40.66 -21.94 -2.60
C ALA A 152 -39.17 -21.92 -2.99
N LEU A 153 -38.32 -21.35 -2.14
CA LEU A 153 -36.87 -21.52 -2.19
C LEU A 153 -36.46 -22.88 -1.57
N SER A 154 -37.31 -23.91 -1.71
CA SER A 154 -37.28 -25.15 -0.93
C SER A 154 -36.08 -26.06 -1.18
N SER A 155 -35.31 -25.81 -2.24
CA SER A 155 -34.05 -26.49 -2.53
C SER A 155 -32.81 -25.79 -1.98
N LEU A 156 -32.94 -24.51 -1.57
CA LEU A 156 -31.86 -23.75 -0.99
C LEU A 156 -31.78 -24.04 0.50
N ASP A 157 -30.57 -23.97 1.05
CA ASP A 157 -30.43 -24.02 2.50
C ASP A 157 -30.91 -22.71 3.16
N LEU A 158 -31.16 -22.76 4.48
CA LEU A 158 -31.69 -21.61 5.24
C LEU A 158 -30.76 -20.39 5.22
N THR A 159 -29.46 -20.58 4.94
CA THR A 159 -28.45 -19.53 4.81
C THR A 159 -28.54 -18.88 3.44
N GLU A 160 -28.61 -19.67 2.38
CA GLU A 160 -28.80 -19.20 1.00
C GLU A 160 -30.12 -18.43 0.86
N GLU A 161 -31.21 -18.98 1.42
CA GLU A 161 -32.51 -18.31 1.51
C GLU A 161 -32.39 -16.95 2.24
N PHE A 162 -31.68 -16.91 3.37
CA PHE A 162 -31.46 -15.69 4.14
C PHE A 162 -30.64 -14.64 3.37
N LEU A 163 -29.57 -15.04 2.68
CA LEU A 163 -28.72 -14.15 1.89
C LEU A 163 -29.50 -13.50 0.73
N LEU A 164 -30.30 -14.28 0.00
CA LEU A 164 -31.14 -13.77 -1.09
C LEU A 164 -32.26 -12.84 -0.57
N LYS A 165 -32.93 -13.20 0.54
CA LYS A 165 -33.93 -12.34 1.17
C LYS A 165 -33.31 -11.04 1.72
N CYS A 166 -32.10 -11.08 2.28
CA CYS A 166 -31.35 -9.88 2.69
C CYS A 166 -31.00 -8.98 1.50
N LEU A 167 -30.59 -9.54 0.35
CA LEU A 167 -30.32 -8.79 -0.88
C LEU A 167 -31.57 -8.06 -1.40
N VAL A 168 -32.71 -8.77 -1.44
CA VAL A 168 -34.00 -8.20 -1.83
C VAL A 168 -34.46 -7.14 -0.82
N ALA A 169 -34.35 -7.40 0.48
CA ALA A 169 -34.70 -6.44 1.53
C ALA A 169 -33.84 -5.17 1.47
N ALA A 170 -32.54 -5.29 1.18
CA ALA A 170 -31.62 -4.18 0.89
C ALA A 170 -31.98 -3.39 -0.39
N GLY A 171 -33.02 -3.79 -1.12
CA GLY A 171 -33.49 -3.11 -2.32
C GLY A 171 -32.63 -3.38 -3.54
N GLN A 172 -31.93 -4.52 -3.58
CA GLN A 172 -31.01 -4.94 -4.64
C GLN A 172 -31.56 -6.14 -5.42
N GLY A 173 -32.88 -6.28 -5.51
CA GLY A 173 -33.54 -7.41 -6.19
C GLY A 173 -33.20 -7.53 -7.68
N HIS A 174 -32.84 -6.42 -8.33
CA HIS A 174 -32.40 -6.36 -9.74
C HIS A 174 -31.14 -7.19 -10.03
N VAL A 175 -30.34 -7.53 -9.02
CA VAL A 175 -29.20 -8.46 -9.16
C VAL A 175 -29.66 -9.86 -9.61
N LEU A 176 -30.90 -10.22 -9.26
CA LEU A 176 -31.54 -11.49 -9.59
C LEU A 176 -32.37 -11.43 -10.90
N ASP A 177 -32.54 -10.25 -11.50
CA ASP A 177 -33.34 -10.08 -12.71
C ASP A 177 -32.57 -10.51 -13.98
N TYR A 178 -33.11 -11.50 -14.68
CA TYR A 178 -32.63 -11.91 -16.00
C TYR A 178 -33.52 -11.28 -17.08
N VAL A 179 -33.00 -10.27 -17.79
CA VAL A 179 -33.69 -9.66 -18.92
C VAL A 179 -33.33 -10.41 -20.19
N SER A 180 -34.21 -11.31 -20.64
CA SER A 180 -34.09 -11.95 -21.95
C SER A 180 -34.29 -10.91 -23.07
N MET A 181 -33.25 -10.68 -23.86
CA MET A 181 -33.34 -9.98 -25.15
C MET A 181 -33.66 -11.00 -26.25
N ASP A 182 -34.90 -11.51 -26.28
CA ASP A 182 -35.44 -12.18 -27.46
C ASP A 182 -36.98 -12.15 -27.41
N ASP A 183 -37.57 -11.39 -28.33
CA ASP A 183 -38.96 -11.52 -28.80
C ASP A 183 -39.12 -10.68 -30.08
N GLY A 184 -38.42 -11.12 -31.12
CA GLY A 184 -38.66 -10.66 -32.49
C GLY A 184 -39.71 -11.52 -33.18
N VAL A 185 -40.65 -10.87 -33.90
CA VAL A 185 -41.66 -11.44 -34.82
C VAL A 185 -42.93 -12.01 -34.18
N GLY A 186 -44.08 -11.35 -34.41
CA GLY A 186 -45.40 -11.94 -34.16
C GLY A 186 -46.60 -10.99 -34.26
N PHE A 187 -47.34 -11.05 -35.37
CA PHE A 187 -48.61 -10.34 -35.60
C PHE A 187 -49.70 -10.61 -34.54
N GLY A 188 -50.61 -9.64 -34.34
CA GLY A 188 -51.98 -9.91 -33.88
C GLY A 188 -52.42 -9.11 -32.65
N GLY A 189 -53.52 -8.37 -32.76
CA GLY A 189 -54.04 -7.53 -31.67
C GLY A 189 -54.71 -8.33 -30.55
N GLY A 190 -54.29 -8.08 -29.31
CA GLY A 190 -54.92 -8.62 -28.10
C GLY A 190 -54.43 -7.86 -26.86
N ARG A 191 -55.34 -7.19 -26.15
CA ARG A 191 -54.99 -6.28 -25.04
C ARG A 191 -54.69 -7.09 -23.76
N GLN A 192 -53.46 -7.54 -23.59
CA GLN A 192 -52.95 -8.08 -22.32
C GLN A 192 -51.77 -7.26 -21.81
N VAL A 193 -51.72 -7.06 -20.49
CA VAL A 193 -50.63 -6.39 -19.79
C VAL A 193 -49.39 -7.32 -19.85
N PRO A 194 -48.21 -6.84 -20.22
CA PRO A 194 -47.04 -7.70 -20.34
C PRO A 194 -46.68 -8.28 -18.96
N ALA A 195 -46.62 -9.60 -18.87
CA ALA A 195 -46.06 -10.28 -17.71
C ALA A 195 -44.57 -9.88 -17.59
N SER A 196 -44.14 -9.46 -16.40
CA SER A 196 -42.78 -8.97 -16.20
C SER A 196 -41.73 -10.06 -16.50
N GLY A 197 -40.59 -9.68 -17.09
CA GLY A 197 -39.47 -10.60 -17.36
C GLY A 197 -38.93 -11.30 -16.11
N LEU A 198 -39.08 -10.64 -14.95
CA LEU A 198 -38.99 -11.20 -13.59
C LEU A 198 -39.68 -12.56 -13.42
N LYS A 199 -40.86 -12.73 -14.02
CA LYS A 199 -41.66 -13.95 -13.92
C LYS A 199 -40.96 -15.12 -14.64
N GLU A 200 -40.47 -14.89 -15.84
CA GLU A 200 -39.74 -15.83 -16.70
C GLU A 200 -38.35 -16.17 -16.12
N ALA A 201 -37.61 -15.17 -15.64
CA ALA A 201 -36.32 -15.33 -14.95
C ALA A 201 -36.42 -16.31 -13.77
N PHE A 202 -37.38 -16.08 -12.87
CA PHE A 202 -37.63 -16.97 -11.74
C PHE A 202 -38.18 -18.34 -12.17
N TYR A 203 -38.99 -18.43 -13.23
CA TYR A 203 -39.46 -19.73 -13.73
C TYR A 203 -38.32 -20.60 -14.27
N ARG A 204 -37.21 -20.01 -14.74
CA ARG A 204 -36.03 -20.78 -15.17
C ARG A 204 -35.13 -21.17 -14.02
N LEU A 205 -34.87 -20.28 -13.06
CA LEU A 205 -34.19 -20.61 -11.80
C LEU A 205 -34.87 -21.78 -11.08
N ILE A 206 -36.21 -21.79 -11.03
CA ILE A 206 -36.98 -22.86 -10.37
C ILE A 206 -37.09 -24.12 -11.21
N ASN A 207 -37.25 -24.04 -12.54
CA ASN A 207 -37.21 -25.25 -13.38
C ASN A 207 -35.85 -25.96 -13.29
N MET A 208 -34.74 -25.24 -13.13
CA MET A 208 -33.41 -25.83 -12.94
C MET A 208 -33.27 -26.51 -11.57
N ILE A 209 -33.79 -25.87 -10.53
CA ILE A 209 -33.86 -26.39 -9.17
C ILE A 209 -34.75 -27.65 -9.08
N GLU A 210 -35.94 -27.64 -9.68
CA GLU A 210 -36.88 -28.77 -9.67
C GLU A 210 -36.40 -29.97 -10.49
N THR A 211 -35.42 -29.79 -11.38
CA THR A 211 -34.76 -30.92 -12.07
C THR A 211 -33.73 -31.65 -11.22
N TRP A 212 -33.27 -31.11 -10.08
CA TRP A 212 -32.33 -31.83 -9.19
C TRP A 212 -32.96 -33.04 -8.48
N ASP A 213 -34.29 -33.06 -8.31
CA ASP A 213 -34.99 -34.04 -7.46
C ASP A 213 -35.57 -35.25 -8.24
N LYS A 214 -35.27 -35.37 -9.54
CA LYS A 214 -35.89 -36.38 -10.44
C LYS A 214 -34.92 -37.38 -11.08
N ASP A 215 -33.61 -37.21 -10.91
CA ASP A 215 -32.60 -38.05 -11.55
C ASP A 215 -32.24 -39.33 -10.75
N ASP A 216 -33.07 -39.73 -9.77
CA ASP A 216 -32.99 -41.06 -9.09
C ASP A 216 -34.08 -42.05 -9.57
N ALA A 217 -34.67 -41.80 -10.74
CA ALA A 217 -35.61 -42.71 -11.41
C ALA A 217 -35.32 -42.77 -12.91
N GLY A 218 -34.39 -43.64 -13.31
CA GLY A 218 -33.81 -43.64 -14.66
C GLY A 218 -34.76 -44.02 -15.80
N VAL A 219 -34.78 -43.18 -16.83
CA VAL A 219 -34.97 -43.55 -18.26
C VAL A 219 -34.10 -42.63 -19.11
N GLU A 220 -33.22 -43.19 -19.94
CA GLU A 220 -32.39 -42.39 -20.87
C GLU A 220 -33.24 -41.80 -22.01
N VAL A 221 -33.18 -40.49 -22.20
CA VAL A 221 -33.57 -39.82 -23.46
C VAL A 221 -32.59 -38.69 -23.76
N GLU A 222 -31.83 -38.85 -24.86
CA GLU A 222 -30.83 -37.88 -25.28
C GLU A 222 -31.44 -36.50 -25.62
N LYS A 223 -30.98 -35.44 -24.94
CA LYS A 223 -31.17 -34.03 -25.35
C LYS A 223 -29.88 -33.22 -25.21
N ALA A 224 -28.94 -33.47 -26.11
CA ALA A 224 -27.75 -32.64 -26.27
C ALA A 224 -28.14 -31.17 -26.57
N GLY A 225 -27.82 -30.25 -25.66
CA GLY A 225 -28.09 -28.82 -25.78
C GLY A 225 -28.75 -28.15 -24.56
N LYS A 226 -29.33 -28.91 -23.62
CA LYS A 226 -29.91 -28.33 -22.38
C LYS A 226 -28.98 -28.35 -21.16
N SER A 227 -28.19 -29.40 -20.94
CA SER A 227 -27.40 -29.55 -19.69
C SER A 227 -26.34 -28.46 -19.50
N THR A 228 -25.69 -28.01 -20.57
CA THR A 228 -24.62 -26.99 -20.53
C THR A 228 -25.10 -25.59 -20.11
N ARG A 229 -26.39 -25.27 -20.27
CA ARG A 229 -26.94 -23.95 -19.89
C ARG A 229 -27.39 -23.91 -18.43
N SER A 230 -27.77 -25.04 -17.85
CA SER A 230 -28.07 -25.16 -16.42
C SER A 230 -26.80 -24.89 -15.60
N SER A 231 -25.73 -25.67 -15.86
CA SER A 231 -24.49 -25.62 -15.08
C SER A 231 -23.81 -24.24 -15.05
N VAL A 232 -23.99 -23.42 -16.09
CA VAL A 232 -23.47 -22.03 -16.14
C VAL A 232 -24.25 -21.10 -15.21
N VAL A 233 -25.59 -21.22 -15.15
CA VAL A 233 -26.42 -20.42 -14.25
C VAL A 233 -26.26 -20.91 -12.80
N ASP A 234 -26.11 -22.22 -12.58
CA ASP A 234 -25.77 -22.80 -11.28
C ASP A 234 -24.42 -22.26 -10.77
N ALA A 235 -23.40 -22.21 -11.62
CA ALA A 235 -22.10 -21.61 -11.28
C ALA A 235 -22.19 -20.10 -10.98
N ALA A 236 -23.06 -19.36 -11.68
CA ALA A 236 -23.28 -17.95 -11.43
C ALA A 236 -24.01 -17.71 -10.09
N LEU A 237 -25.05 -18.49 -9.78
CA LEU A 237 -25.76 -18.44 -8.50
C LEU A 237 -24.84 -18.78 -7.33
N ASN A 238 -24.06 -19.86 -7.42
CA ASN A 238 -23.08 -20.23 -6.41
C ASN A 238 -22.02 -19.14 -6.17
N LYS A 239 -21.57 -18.47 -7.24
CA LYS A 239 -20.66 -17.33 -7.15
C LYS A 239 -21.31 -16.11 -6.48
N LEU A 240 -22.59 -15.84 -6.77
CA LEU A 240 -23.36 -14.80 -6.10
C LEU A 240 -23.51 -15.10 -4.61
N LEU A 241 -24.03 -16.29 -4.26
CA LEU A 241 -24.25 -16.73 -2.88
C LEU A 241 -22.95 -16.66 -2.05
N LYS A 242 -21.83 -17.14 -2.59
CA LYS A 242 -20.51 -16.97 -1.97
C LYS A 242 -20.14 -15.50 -1.73
N THR A 243 -20.41 -14.62 -2.70
CA THR A 243 -20.14 -13.17 -2.56
C THR A 243 -21.03 -12.55 -1.48
N LEU A 244 -22.30 -12.94 -1.40
CA LEU A 244 -23.24 -12.47 -0.38
C LEU A 244 -22.82 -12.95 1.01
N ASP A 245 -22.42 -14.21 1.14
CA ASP A 245 -21.92 -14.82 2.38
C ASP A 245 -20.65 -14.12 2.90
N GLU A 246 -19.69 -13.82 2.02
CA GLU A 246 -18.49 -13.04 2.35
C GLU A 246 -18.85 -11.63 2.86
N VAL A 247 -19.81 -10.95 2.21
CA VAL A 247 -20.28 -9.62 2.64
C VAL A 247 -21.01 -9.69 3.98
N GLU A 248 -21.93 -10.63 4.16
CA GLU A 248 -22.71 -10.83 5.39
C GLU A 248 -21.80 -11.11 6.58
N LYS A 249 -20.85 -12.04 6.44
CA LYS A 249 -19.89 -12.40 7.50
C LYS A 249 -18.88 -11.31 7.80
N PHE A 250 -18.36 -10.61 6.79
CA PHE A 250 -17.33 -9.59 7.01
C PHE A 250 -17.89 -8.26 7.53
N TYR A 251 -19.12 -7.89 7.15
CA TYR A 251 -19.78 -6.67 7.61
C TYR A 251 -20.77 -6.91 8.76
N ASP A 252 -20.71 -8.07 9.44
CA ASP A 252 -21.51 -8.40 10.63
C ASP A 252 -21.51 -7.27 11.68
N CYS A 253 -20.35 -6.65 11.91
CA CYS A 253 -20.11 -5.51 12.78
C CYS A 253 -21.01 -4.28 12.49
N ILE A 254 -21.46 -4.10 11.25
CA ILE A 254 -22.42 -3.04 10.85
C ILE A 254 -23.82 -3.56 10.52
N GLY A 255 -24.02 -4.88 10.52
CA GLY A 255 -25.30 -5.55 10.23
C GLY A 255 -25.35 -6.28 8.89
N GLY A 256 -24.23 -6.83 8.42
CA GLY A 256 -24.17 -7.67 7.23
C GLY A 256 -24.54 -6.92 5.94
N ILE A 257 -25.27 -7.57 5.04
CA ILE A 257 -25.75 -7.01 3.76
C ILE A 257 -26.63 -5.77 3.99
N ILE A 258 -27.56 -5.83 4.95
CA ILE A 258 -28.44 -4.70 5.32
C ILE A 258 -27.59 -3.53 5.84
N GLY A 259 -26.63 -3.83 6.71
CA GLY A 259 -25.69 -2.85 7.28
C GLY A 259 -24.79 -2.20 6.22
N TYR A 260 -24.30 -2.98 5.26
CA TYR A 260 -23.50 -2.49 4.13
C TYR A 260 -24.30 -1.48 3.30
N GLN A 261 -25.54 -1.82 2.93
CA GLN A 261 -26.38 -0.93 2.13
C GLN A 261 -26.79 0.34 2.89
N LEU A 262 -27.12 0.22 4.18
CA LEU A 262 -27.42 1.37 5.04
C LEU A 262 -26.25 2.36 5.08
N VAL A 263 -25.02 1.88 5.31
CA VAL A 263 -23.82 2.72 5.33
C VAL A 263 -23.51 3.35 3.95
N VAL A 264 -23.76 2.62 2.86
CA VAL A 264 -23.67 3.18 1.50
C VAL A 264 -24.61 4.38 1.32
N LEU A 265 -25.88 4.25 1.73
CA LEU A 265 -26.88 5.30 1.59
C LEU A 265 -26.60 6.51 2.50
N GLU A 266 -26.17 6.28 3.75
CA GLU A 266 -25.68 7.34 4.66
C GLU A 266 -24.57 8.18 4.00
N LEU A 267 -23.60 7.51 3.35
CA LEU A 267 -22.45 8.15 2.72
C LEU A 267 -22.82 8.86 1.40
N LEU A 268 -23.79 8.36 0.65
CA LEU A 268 -24.35 9.03 -0.54
C LEU A 268 -25.08 10.33 -0.13
N LEU A 269 -25.99 10.24 0.84
CA LEU A 269 -26.74 11.39 1.35
C LEU A 269 -25.80 12.48 1.89
N SER A 270 -24.77 12.07 2.66
CA SER A 270 -23.75 12.95 3.21
C SER A 270 -22.93 13.69 2.14
N GLN A 271 -22.76 13.13 0.94
CA GLN A 271 -22.07 13.79 -0.17
C GLN A 271 -22.98 14.78 -0.89
N THR A 272 -24.24 14.40 -1.16
CA THR A 272 -25.24 15.28 -1.77
C THR A 272 -25.55 16.50 -0.91
N ALA A 273 -25.64 16.33 0.42
CA ALA A 273 -25.85 17.43 1.37
C ALA A 273 -24.69 18.44 1.34
N LYS A 274 -23.43 17.97 1.27
CA LYS A 274 -22.26 18.84 1.13
C LYS A 274 -22.30 19.65 -0.16
N VAL A 275 -22.61 19.03 -1.30
CA VAL A 275 -22.73 19.72 -2.59
C VAL A 275 -23.83 20.79 -2.56
N ARG A 276 -25.00 20.49 -2.00
CA ARG A 276 -26.09 21.48 -1.84
C ARG A 276 -25.66 22.67 -0.97
N SER A 277 -24.92 22.43 0.12
CA SER A 277 -24.43 23.51 0.99
C SER A 277 -23.42 24.46 0.31
N THR A 278 -22.68 24.00 -0.70
CA THR A 278 -21.76 24.86 -1.48
C THR A 278 -22.48 25.74 -2.51
N LEU A 279 -23.71 25.39 -2.88
CA LEU A 279 -24.54 26.14 -3.85
C LEU A 279 -25.55 27.07 -3.18
N SER A 280 -25.88 26.87 -1.91
CA SER A 280 -26.77 27.75 -1.14
C SER A 280 -25.99 28.65 -0.18
N SER A 281 -25.58 29.83 -0.67
CA SER A 281 -25.29 30.93 0.24
C SER A 281 -26.58 31.41 0.91
N HIS A 282 -26.53 31.50 2.24
CA HIS A 282 -27.59 31.96 3.16
C HIS A 282 -28.70 30.95 3.56
N THR A 283 -29.09 31.08 4.85
CA THR A 283 -30.23 30.46 5.55
C THR A 283 -30.32 28.92 5.62
N SER A 284 -29.48 28.32 6.46
CA SER A 284 -29.88 27.24 7.38
C SER A 284 -28.84 27.14 8.51
N GLU A 285 -29.21 27.63 9.70
CA GLU A 285 -28.26 27.89 10.81
C GLU A 285 -28.36 26.86 11.94
N SER A 286 -28.82 25.64 11.61
CA SER A 286 -29.10 24.55 12.57
C SER A 286 -28.06 23.40 12.54
N PHE A 287 -27.29 23.27 11.46
CA PHE A 287 -26.26 22.22 11.30
C PHE A 287 -24.80 22.73 11.33
N LYS A 288 -24.57 23.96 11.82
CA LYS A 288 -23.23 24.51 11.99
C LYS A 288 -22.64 24.21 13.38
N ASN A 289 -21.40 23.75 13.37
CA ASN A 289 -20.41 23.93 14.44
C ASN A 289 -20.56 23.10 15.73
N MET A 290 -20.30 21.78 15.63
CA MET A 290 -19.17 21.28 16.43
C MET A 290 -17.88 21.72 15.70
N LEU A 291 -17.28 22.82 16.14
CA LEU A 291 -16.01 23.30 15.61
C LEU A 291 -14.88 22.35 16.01
N GLN A 292 -14.67 21.30 15.20
CA GLN A 292 -13.55 20.39 15.38
C GLN A 292 -12.24 21.16 15.17
N LYS A 293 -11.53 21.39 16.27
CA LYS A 293 -10.27 22.11 16.28
C LYS A 293 -9.13 21.11 16.04
N PHE A 294 -8.41 21.33 14.94
CA PHE A 294 -7.31 20.46 14.50
C PHE A 294 -5.99 20.99 15.03
N HIS A 295 -5.23 20.14 15.71
CA HIS A 295 -3.88 20.44 16.22
C HIS A 295 -2.84 19.60 15.50
N VAL A 296 -1.63 20.12 15.36
CA VAL A 296 -0.50 19.34 14.85
C VAL A 296 -0.11 18.29 15.90
N PRO A 297 -0.05 16.99 15.57
CA PRO A 297 0.38 15.97 16.52
C PRO A 297 1.83 16.21 16.95
N PHE A 298 2.09 16.13 18.25
CA PHE A 298 3.45 16.15 18.78
C PHE A 298 4.20 14.89 18.33
N GLY A 299 5.32 15.07 17.62
CA GLY A 299 6.19 13.99 17.17
C GLY A 299 7.65 14.42 17.19
N THR A 300 8.56 13.47 17.47
CA THR A 300 9.99 13.75 17.52
C THR A 300 10.55 13.92 16.11
N ASN A 301 11.18 15.06 15.84
CA ASN A 301 11.87 15.29 14.56
C ASN A 301 13.28 14.71 14.62
N LEU A 302 13.45 13.51 14.05
CA LEU A 302 14.72 12.76 14.04
C LEU A 302 15.87 13.49 13.32
N LEU A 303 15.58 14.46 12.44
CA LEU A 303 16.60 15.27 11.76
C LEU A 303 17.24 16.34 12.67
N LYS A 304 16.56 16.71 13.77
CA LYS A 304 17.06 17.72 14.72
C LYS A 304 17.94 17.13 15.81
N ASP A 305 17.78 15.85 16.11
CA ASP A 305 18.51 15.15 17.16
C ASP A 305 18.97 13.77 16.66
N ILE A 306 20.15 13.77 16.04
CA ILE A 306 20.78 12.58 15.47
C ILE A 306 21.17 11.58 16.56
N GLU A 307 21.45 12.05 17.79
CA GLU A 307 21.78 11.18 18.91
C GLU A 307 20.53 10.43 19.40
N TYR A 308 19.41 11.14 19.58
CA TYR A 308 18.12 10.50 19.87
C TYR A 308 17.65 9.59 18.73
N ALA A 309 17.80 9.99 17.47
CA ALA A 309 17.46 9.13 16.33
C ALA A 309 18.29 7.83 16.32
N SER A 310 19.57 7.93 16.68
CA SER A 310 20.45 6.77 16.86
C SER A 310 20.01 5.88 18.03
N GLN A 311 19.63 6.48 19.16
CA GLN A 311 19.12 5.75 20.32
C GLN A 311 17.80 5.03 20.02
N ALA A 312 16.89 5.70 19.33
CA ALA A 312 15.61 5.16 18.90
C ALA A 312 15.80 3.98 17.93
N ALA A 313 16.70 4.10 16.97
CA ALA A 313 17.05 3.01 16.06
C ALA A 313 17.63 1.80 16.81
N LEU A 314 18.48 2.02 17.82
CA LEU A 314 18.99 0.94 18.67
C LEU A 314 17.86 0.27 19.48
N TRP A 315 16.94 1.02 20.09
CA TRP A 315 15.77 0.43 20.77
C TRP A 315 14.90 -0.40 19.81
N GLY A 316 14.77 0.02 18.55
CA GLY A 316 14.06 -0.73 17.52
C GLY A 316 14.76 -2.02 17.13
N LEU A 317 16.10 -2.00 17.10
CA LEU A 317 16.92 -3.18 16.85
C LEU A 317 16.85 -4.15 18.04
N GLU A 318 17.08 -3.68 19.28
CA GLU A 318 16.91 -4.45 20.52
C GLU A 318 15.50 -5.08 20.61
N GLY A 319 14.48 -4.34 20.17
CA GLY A 319 13.09 -4.75 20.15
C GLY A 319 12.69 -5.70 19.02
N LEU A 320 13.53 -5.92 18.01
CA LEU A 320 13.18 -6.73 16.82
C LEU A 320 12.63 -8.14 17.17
N PRO A 321 13.11 -8.86 18.20
CA PRO A 321 12.54 -10.16 18.59
C PRO A 321 11.10 -10.11 19.13
N VAL A 322 10.56 -8.95 19.51
CA VAL A 322 9.15 -8.80 19.94
C VAL A 322 8.28 -8.08 18.91
N MET A 323 8.84 -7.80 17.71
CA MET A 323 8.15 -7.19 16.59
C MET A 323 7.63 -8.23 15.59
N GLY A 324 6.53 -7.90 14.91
CA GLY A 324 6.11 -8.49 13.64
C GLY A 324 6.07 -7.46 12.51
N GLU A 325 5.73 -7.90 11.30
CA GLU A 325 5.48 -7.04 10.14
C GLU A 325 4.09 -7.32 9.57
N ILE A 326 3.38 -6.28 9.13
CA ILE A 326 2.06 -6.40 8.49
C ILE A 326 2.08 -5.66 7.15
N TYR A 327 1.85 -6.38 6.05
CA TYR A 327 1.93 -5.84 4.68
C TYR A 327 0.59 -5.93 3.93
N PRO A 328 -0.14 -4.81 3.74
CA PRO A 328 -1.28 -4.74 2.83
C PRO A 328 -0.83 -4.77 1.35
N LEU A 329 -0.98 -5.93 0.69
CA LEU A 329 -0.58 -6.20 -0.69
C LEU A 329 -1.75 -6.43 -1.67
N GLY A 330 -3.01 -6.34 -1.22
CA GLY A 330 -4.21 -6.62 -2.04
C GLY A 330 -4.52 -5.65 -3.18
N GLY A 331 -3.55 -4.85 -3.66
CA GLY A 331 -3.68 -3.87 -4.74
C GLY A 331 -3.10 -4.34 -6.08
N ALA A 332 -3.81 -4.06 -7.18
CA ALA A 332 -3.36 -4.33 -8.54
C ALA A 332 -2.51 -3.17 -9.12
N GLY A 333 -1.61 -3.50 -10.05
CA GLY A 333 -0.68 -2.59 -10.72
C GLY A 333 -1.29 -1.76 -11.86
N ASP A 334 -2.61 -1.78 -12.02
CA ASP A 334 -3.37 -1.17 -13.13
C ASP A 334 -2.92 0.24 -13.52
N ARG A 335 -2.70 1.13 -12.53
CA ARG A 335 -2.31 2.53 -12.76
C ARG A 335 -0.88 2.70 -13.27
N LEU A 336 -0.07 1.65 -13.15
CA LEU A 336 1.31 1.58 -13.63
C LEU A 336 1.41 0.90 -15.01
N GLY A 337 0.28 0.43 -15.56
CA GLY A 337 0.27 -0.38 -16.79
C GLY A 337 0.95 -1.74 -16.62
N LEU A 338 1.11 -2.23 -15.39
CA LEU A 338 1.80 -3.50 -15.13
C LEU A 338 0.89 -4.68 -15.50
N VAL A 339 1.18 -5.30 -16.63
CA VAL A 339 0.48 -6.47 -17.17
C VAL A 339 1.41 -7.65 -17.36
N ASP A 340 0.83 -8.85 -17.31
CA ASP A 340 1.46 -10.08 -17.75
C ASP A 340 1.65 -10.04 -19.27
N PRO A 341 2.86 -10.29 -19.81
CA PRO A 341 3.12 -10.19 -21.25
C PRO A 341 2.50 -11.33 -22.07
N THR A 342 2.08 -12.43 -21.43
CA THR A 342 1.48 -13.60 -22.08
C THR A 342 -0.04 -13.57 -22.02
N THR A 343 -0.63 -13.21 -20.88
CA THR A 343 -2.10 -13.19 -20.71
C THR A 343 -2.73 -11.80 -20.91
N GLY A 344 -1.93 -10.73 -20.80
CA GLY A 344 -2.44 -9.35 -20.78
C GLY A 344 -3.15 -8.96 -19.48
N GLU A 345 -3.29 -9.86 -18.50
CA GLU A 345 -3.91 -9.55 -17.21
C GLU A 345 -3.05 -8.57 -16.39
N CYS A 346 -3.66 -7.63 -15.68
CA CYS A 346 -2.89 -6.71 -14.83
C CYS A 346 -2.37 -7.42 -13.57
N LEU A 347 -1.07 -7.34 -13.32
CA LEU A 347 -0.40 -8.01 -12.20
C LEU A 347 -0.52 -7.21 -10.88
N PRO A 348 -0.31 -7.85 -9.71
CA PRO A 348 -0.15 -7.17 -8.43
C PRO A 348 0.93 -6.08 -8.46
N ALA A 349 0.68 -4.96 -7.77
CA ALA A 349 1.69 -3.89 -7.65
C ALA A 349 3.00 -4.38 -7.02
N ALA A 350 2.94 -5.39 -6.14
CA ALA A 350 4.12 -6.00 -5.52
C ALA A 350 5.05 -6.73 -6.51
N MET A 351 4.58 -7.06 -7.73
CA MET A 351 5.39 -7.65 -8.80
C MET A 351 6.08 -6.61 -9.69
N LEU A 352 5.88 -5.31 -9.46
CA LEU A 352 6.56 -4.26 -10.21
C LEU A 352 8.09 -4.43 -10.07
N PRO A 353 8.85 -4.48 -11.17
CA PRO A 353 10.31 -4.47 -11.11
C PRO A 353 10.84 -3.13 -10.57
N PHE A 354 11.73 -3.19 -9.58
CA PHE A 354 12.47 -2.07 -9.02
C PHE A 354 13.84 -2.57 -8.57
N ASN A 355 14.92 -1.95 -9.06
CA ASN A 355 16.31 -2.34 -8.75
C ASN A 355 16.56 -3.86 -8.94
N GLY A 356 16.32 -4.31 -10.18
CA GLY A 356 16.53 -5.70 -10.63
C GLY A 356 15.56 -6.75 -10.07
N LYS A 357 14.67 -6.38 -9.14
CA LYS A 357 13.86 -7.30 -8.32
C LYS A 357 12.40 -6.87 -8.28
N THR A 358 11.47 -7.71 -7.87
CA THR A 358 10.11 -7.26 -7.56
C THR A 358 10.07 -6.41 -6.28
N LEU A 359 9.10 -5.50 -6.17
CA LEU A 359 8.90 -4.73 -4.92
C LEU A 359 8.72 -5.65 -3.69
N LEU A 360 8.12 -6.84 -3.85
CA LEU A 360 8.02 -7.82 -2.76
C LEU A 360 9.39 -8.33 -2.32
N GLU A 361 10.28 -8.69 -3.26
CA GLU A 361 11.64 -9.12 -2.94
C GLU A 361 12.42 -8.04 -2.19
N VAL A 362 12.30 -6.77 -2.61
CA VAL A 362 12.90 -5.62 -1.90
C VAL A 362 12.35 -5.52 -0.48
N LEU A 363 11.03 -5.58 -0.31
CA LEU A 363 10.34 -5.49 0.98
C LEU A 363 10.78 -6.57 1.99
N ILE A 364 11.06 -7.79 1.52
CA ILE A 364 11.57 -8.89 2.35
C ILE A 364 13.09 -8.78 2.57
N LYS A 365 13.87 -8.35 1.58
CA LYS A 365 15.33 -8.12 1.74
C LYS A 365 15.62 -7.00 2.76
N ASP A 366 14.82 -5.93 2.81
CA ASP A 366 14.88 -4.90 3.87
C ASP A 366 14.74 -5.49 5.28
N LEU A 367 13.86 -6.48 5.44
CA LEU A 367 13.61 -7.15 6.71
C LEU A 367 14.77 -8.06 7.08
N GLN A 368 15.26 -8.87 6.12
CA GLN A 368 16.46 -9.69 6.31
C GLN A 368 17.70 -8.87 6.62
N ALA A 369 17.84 -7.67 6.05
CA ALA A 369 18.93 -6.75 6.37
C ALA A 369 18.90 -6.29 7.84
N ARG A 370 17.70 -5.96 8.38
CA ARG A 370 17.53 -5.60 9.80
C ARG A 370 17.77 -6.77 10.75
N GLU A 371 17.34 -7.97 10.38
CA GLU A 371 17.60 -9.19 11.16
C GLU A 371 19.07 -9.62 11.12
N HIS A 372 19.73 -9.49 9.97
CA HIS A 372 21.16 -9.72 9.85
C HIS A 372 21.95 -8.69 10.66
N LEU A 373 21.52 -7.42 10.67
CA LEU A 373 22.08 -6.39 11.55
C LEU A 373 21.91 -6.76 13.03
N TYR A 374 20.72 -7.20 13.45
CA TYR A 374 20.47 -7.71 14.80
C TYR A 374 21.42 -8.87 15.14
N PHE A 375 21.58 -9.82 14.21
CA PHE A 375 22.53 -10.93 14.36
C PHE A 375 23.99 -10.44 14.52
N LYS A 376 24.48 -9.51 13.69
CA LYS A 376 25.86 -9.02 13.77
C LYS A 376 26.12 -8.21 15.06
N VAL A 377 25.09 -7.57 15.64
CA VAL A 377 25.19 -6.80 16.91
C VAL A 377 25.07 -7.70 18.14
N PHE A 378 24.10 -8.62 18.18
CA PHE A 378 23.77 -9.39 19.38
C PHE A 378 24.21 -10.87 19.35
N GLY A 379 24.76 -11.35 18.23
CA GLY A 379 25.19 -12.74 18.04
C GLY A 379 24.03 -13.76 18.01
N LYS A 380 22.80 -13.30 17.82
CA LYS A 380 21.57 -14.12 17.83
C LYS A 380 20.76 -13.87 16.57
N GLN A 381 20.38 -14.92 15.85
CA GLN A 381 19.47 -14.80 14.73
C GLN A 381 18.02 -14.71 15.23
N CYS A 382 17.26 -13.75 14.71
CA CYS A 382 15.81 -13.66 14.89
C CYS A 382 15.13 -13.71 13.53
N THR A 383 14.00 -14.40 13.45
CA THR A 383 13.11 -14.37 12.27
C THR A 383 11.82 -13.67 12.67
N THR A 384 11.57 -12.54 12.03
CA THR A 384 10.40 -11.68 12.25
C THR A 384 9.22 -12.26 11.46
N PRO A 385 8.08 -12.57 12.08
CA PRO A 385 6.92 -13.09 11.38
C PRO A 385 6.26 -11.97 10.58
N VAL A 386 5.77 -12.32 9.39
CA VAL A 386 5.18 -11.38 8.44
C VAL A 386 3.75 -11.80 8.10
N ALA A 387 2.78 -10.98 8.47
CA ALA A 387 1.39 -11.15 8.06
C ALA A 387 1.11 -10.31 6.80
N ILE A 388 0.45 -10.90 5.81
CA ILE A 388 0.31 -10.32 4.46
C ILE A 388 -1.16 -10.37 4.03
N MET A 389 -1.75 -9.19 3.83
CA MET A 389 -3.14 -9.08 3.35
C MET A 389 -3.18 -9.00 1.83
N THR A 390 -3.76 -10.01 1.17
CA THR A 390 -3.89 -10.11 -0.31
C THR A 390 -5.34 -9.86 -0.76
N SER A 391 -5.64 -10.02 -2.05
CA SER A 391 -7.01 -10.03 -2.60
C SER A 391 -7.17 -11.07 -3.73
N SER A 392 -8.40 -11.41 -4.09
CA SER A 392 -8.71 -12.27 -5.26
C SER A 392 -8.72 -11.51 -6.59
N VAL A 393 -8.80 -10.17 -6.57
CA VAL A 393 -8.77 -9.35 -7.80
C VAL A 393 -7.55 -9.70 -8.63
N LYS A 394 -7.80 -10.04 -9.90
CA LYS A 394 -6.73 -10.28 -10.90
C LYS A 394 -5.70 -11.27 -10.37
N ASN A 395 -6.20 -12.37 -9.80
CA ASN A 395 -5.42 -13.46 -9.24
C ASN A 395 -4.36 -13.03 -8.19
N ASN A 396 -4.53 -11.88 -7.51
CA ASN A 396 -3.49 -11.28 -6.66
C ASN A 396 -2.94 -12.25 -5.60
N HIS A 397 -3.78 -12.92 -4.81
CA HIS A 397 -3.33 -13.91 -3.83
C HIS A 397 -2.50 -15.04 -4.44
N LYS A 398 -2.89 -15.56 -5.62
CA LYS A 398 -2.14 -16.61 -6.33
C LYS A 398 -0.78 -16.12 -6.80
N HIS A 399 -0.73 -14.94 -7.43
CA HIS A 399 0.52 -14.34 -7.89
C HIS A 399 1.50 -14.05 -6.75
N ILE A 400 1.02 -13.54 -5.61
CA ILE A 400 1.85 -13.32 -4.41
C ILE A 400 2.35 -14.66 -3.85
N SER A 401 1.49 -15.66 -3.72
CA SER A 401 1.86 -16.99 -3.22
C SER A 401 2.90 -17.69 -4.10
N ALA A 402 2.68 -17.68 -5.43
CA ALA A 402 3.63 -18.22 -6.40
C ALA A 402 4.98 -17.49 -6.36
N LEU A 403 5.00 -16.19 -6.06
CA LEU A 403 6.26 -15.44 -5.89
C LEU A 403 6.99 -15.85 -4.60
N PHE A 404 6.28 -16.10 -3.49
CA PHE A 404 6.87 -16.67 -2.27
C PHE A 404 7.46 -18.06 -2.52
N GLU A 405 6.73 -18.94 -3.22
CA GLU A 405 7.17 -20.30 -3.56
C GLU A 405 8.39 -20.27 -4.50
N LYS A 406 8.37 -19.45 -5.55
CA LYS A 406 9.50 -19.24 -6.48
C LYS A 406 10.79 -18.81 -5.76
N HIS A 407 10.67 -17.99 -4.71
CA HIS A 407 11.81 -17.54 -3.90
C HIS A 407 12.10 -18.43 -2.68
N GLY A 408 11.50 -19.64 -2.58
CA GLY A 408 11.75 -20.58 -1.48
C GLY A 408 11.42 -19.98 -0.10
N TRP A 409 10.34 -19.21 0.00
CA TRP A 409 9.97 -18.41 1.18
C TRP A 409 11.12 -17.52 1.69
N PHE A 410 11.96 -17.03 0.77
CA PHE A 410 13.12 -16.17 1.01
C PHE A 410 14.17 -16.77 1.98
N GLY A 411 14.18 -18.09 2.16
CA GLY A 411 15.03 -18.73 3.17
C GLY A 411 14.53 -18.56 4.61
N ARG A 412 13.27 -18.15 4.83
CA ARG A 412 12.72 -17.86 6.16
C ARG A 412 11.80 -18.96 6.70
N GLY A 413 11.44 -19.93 5.87
CA GLY A 413 10.45 -20.96 6.15
C GLY A 413 9.01 -20.43 6.09
N ARG A 414 8.10 -21.22 5.52
CA ARG A 414 6.71 -20.85 5.28
C ARG A 414 5.96 -20.47 6.56
N GLN A 415 6.29 -21.10 7.69
CA GLN A 415 5.64 -20.89 8.98
C GLN A 415 5.79 -19.46 9.53
N ASN A 416 6.81 -18.72 9.08
CA ASN A 416 7.03 -17.31 9.46
C ASN A 416 6.22 -16.32 8.59
N PHE A 417 5.35 -16.82 7.71
CA PHE A 417 4.45 -16.04 6.88
C PHE A 417 2.99 -16.44 7.09
N HIS A 418 2.11 -15.45 7.17
CA HIS A 418 0.66 -15.66 7.21
C HIS A 418 -0.02 -14.82 6.14
N LEU A 419 -0.42 -15.44 5.03
CA LEU A 419 -1.16 -14.78 3.96
C LEU A 419 -2.66 -14.91 4.24
N PHE A 420 -3.38 -13.79 4.22
CA PHE A 420 -4.82 -13.74 4.46
C PHE A 420 -5.51 -12.82 3.45
N GLU A 421 -6.59 -13.30 2.84
CA GLU A 421 -7.23 -12.61 1.71
C GLU A 421 -8.37 -11.69 2.19
N GLN A 422 -8.38 -10.44 1.71
CA GLN A 422 -9.49 -9.50 1.94
C GLN A 422 -10.69 -9.80 1.02
N PRO A 423 -11.92 -9.70 1.52
CA PRO A 423 -13.11 -10.04 0.75
C PRO A 423 -13.39 -9.04 -0.38
N MET A 424 -14.19 -9.51 -1.33
CA MET A 424 -14.67 -8.75 -2.48
C MET A 424 -16.01 -8.11 -2.17
N VAL A 425 -16.12 -6.78 -2.37
CA VAL A 425 -17.31 -6.02 -1.94
C VAL A 425 -18.06 -5.42 -3.15
N PRO A 426 -19.40 -5.37 -3.13
CA PRO A 426 -20.21 -4.87 -4.24
C PRO A 426 -19.90 -3.41 -4.55
N VAL A 427 -19.73 -3.10 -5.83
CA VAL A 427 -19.70 -1.73 -6.35
C VAL A 427 -21.14 -1.23 -6.47
N VAL A 428 -21.36 0.03 -6.10
CA VAL A 428 -22.66 0.71 -6.10
C VAL A 428 -22.65 1.92 -7.03
N SER A 429 -23.81 2.17 -7.64
CA SER A 429 -24.15 3.36 -8.41
C SER A 429 -24.06 4.64 -7.56
N ALA A 430 -23.53 5.71 -8.14
CA ALA A 430 -23.51 7.02 -7.50
C ALA A 430 -24.87 7.75 -7.51
N GLU A 431 -25.83 7.32 -8.33
CA GLU A 431 -27.13 7.96 -8.50
C GLU A 431 -28.10 7.58 -7.37
N ASP A 432 -28.17 6.29 -7.05
CA ASP A 432 -29.23 5.69 -6.25
C ASP A 432 -28.75 4.58 -5.28
N GLY A 433 -27.44 4.29 -5.25
CA GLY A 433 -26.85 3.25 -4.42
C GLY A 433 -27.21 1.82 -4.84
N GLN A 434 -27.73 1.59 -6.05
CA GLN A 434 -27.95 0.24 -6.58
C GLN A 434 -26.63 -0.48 -6.87
N TRP A 435 -26.56 -1.78 -6.59
CA TRP A 435 -25.36 -2.60 -6.85
C TRP A 435 -25.16 -2.77 -8.35
N LEU A 436 -23.95 -2.56 -8.85
CA LEU A 436 -23.62 -2.69 -10.26
C LEU A 436 -23.43 -4.17 -10.62
N CYS A 437 -24.06 -4.59 -11.72
CA CYS A 437 -23.95 -5.93 -12.27
C CYS A 437 -23.27 -5.88 -13.64
N SER A 438 -22.40 -6.85 -13.94
CA SER A 438 -21.93 -7.10 -15.31
C SER A 438 -22.96 -7.89 -16.11
N GLY A 439 -23.85 -8.61 -15.44
CA GLY A 439 -24.96 -9.36 -16.02
C GLY A 439 -25.79 -9.98 -14.90
N PRO A 440 -26.83 -10.78 -15.23
CA PRO A 440 -27.65 -11.45 -14.23
C PRO A 440 -26.80 -12.30 -13.27
N LEU A 441 -27.12 -12.25 -11.97
CA LEU A 441 -26.37 -12.91 -10.88
C LEU A 441 -24.88 -12.53 -10.78
N SER A 442 -24.40 -11.57 -11.57
CA SER A 442 -22.97 -11.28 -11.75
C SER A 442 -22.62 -9.88 -11.26
N LEU A 443 -22.28 -9.78 -9.97
CA LEU A 443 -21.90 -8.52 -9.33
C LEU A 443 -20.54 -7.99 -9.81
N VAL A 444 -20.47 -6.68 -10.03
CA VAL A 444 -19.20 -5.96 -10.15
C VAL A 444 -18.66 -5.73 -8.75
N CYS A 445 -17.62 -6.46 -8.37
CA CYS A 445 -16.99 -6.34 -7.05
C CYS A 445 -15.60 -5.71 -7.13
N LYS A 446 -15.20 -4.97 -6.08
CA LYS A 446 -13.85 -4.43 -5.88
C LYS A 446 -13.44 -4.64 -4.41
N PRO A 447 -12.15 -4.51 -4.03
CA PRO A 447 -11.74 -4.71 -2.65
C PRO A 447 -12.17 -3.54 -1.77
N GLY A 448 -12.54 -3.83 -0.52
CA GLY A 448 -13.09 -2.89 0.48
C GLY A 448 -12.09 -1.89 1.10
N GLY A 449 -10.93 -1.71 0.50
CA GLY A 449 -9.87 -0.82 1.01
C GLY A 449 -9.02 -1.46 2.11
N HIS A 450 -7.85 -0.86 2.35
CA HIS A 450 -6.82 -1.47 3.21
C HIS A 450 -7.09 -1.37 4.71
N GLY A 451 -8.10 -0.61 5.15
CA GLY A 451 -8.56 -0.59 6.54
C GLY A 451 -9.25 -1.88 7.00
N ALA A 452 -9.64 -2.74 6.06
CA ALA A 452 -10.20 -4.06 6.33
C ALA A 452 -9.26 -4.94 7.17
N ILE A 453 -7.96 -4.66 7.10
CA ILE A 453 -6.87 -5.43 7.72
C ILE A 453 -7.06 -5.68 9.21
N TRP A 454 -7.69 -4.76 9.96
CA TRP A 454 -7.80 -4.87 11.42
C TRP A 454 -8.87 -5.87 11.86
N LYS A 455 -10.09 -5.77 11.32
CA LYS A 455 -11.13 -6.79 11.52
C LYS A 455 -10.68 -8.12 10.93
N LEU A 456 -10.14 -8.11 9.71
CA LEU A 456 -9.72 -9.32 9.01
C LEU A 456 -8.59 -10.07 9.73
N ALA A 457 -7.63 -9.35 10.34
CA ALA A 457 -6.59 -9.96 11.17
C ALA A 457 -7.17 -10.66 12.41
N TYR A 458 -8.23 -10.12 13.01
CA TYR A 458 -8.96 -10.77 14.10
C TYR A 458 -9.77 -11.98 13.60
N ASP A 459 -10.61 -11.80 12.57
CA ASP A 459 -11.45 -12.85 11.99
C ASP A 459 -10.64 -14.07 11.48
N LYS A 460 -9.35 -13.89 11.14
CA LYS A 460 -8.43 -14.92 10.64
C LYS A 460 -7.39 -15.42 11.65
N GLY A 461 -7.44 -14.98 12.92
CA GLY A 461 -6.52 -15.45 13.97
C GLY A 461 -5.07 -14.97 13.83
N VAL A 462 -4.84 -13.85 13.13
CA VAL A 462 -3.51 -13.32 12.83
C VAL A 462 -2.83 -12.74 14.09
N PHE A 463 -3.60 -12.18 15.02
CA PHE A 463 -3.08 -11.68 16.29
C PHE A 463 -2.59 -12.83 17.18
N GLU A 464 -3.37 -13.91 17.27
CA GLU A 464 -3.05 -15.16 17.95
C GLU A 464 -1.82 -15.83 17.34
N TRP A 465 -1.70 -15.80 16.00
CA TRP A 465 -0.49 -16.24 15.30
C TRP A 465 0.74 -15.38 15.62
N PHE A 466 0.60 -14.06 15.76
CA PHE A 466 1.70 -13.22 16.26
C PHE A 466 2.06 -13.54 17.73
N TYR A 467 1.08 -13.82 18.58
CA TYR A 467 1.30 -14.18 19.99
C TYR A 467 1.97 -15.54 20.15
N SER A 468 1.66 -16.53 19.32
CA SER A 468 2.36 -17.82 19.31
C SER A 468 3.83 -17.70 18.88
N HIS A 469 4.16 -16.66 18.12
CA HIS A 469 5.54 -16.25 17.82
C HIS A 469 6.15 -15.31 18.88
N GLY A 470 5.43 -14.96 19.95
CA GLY A 470 5.92 -14.11 21.05
C GLY A 470 6.00 -12.62 20.73
N ARG A 471 5.25 -12.12 19.73
CA ARG A 471 5.30 -10.70 19.32
C ARG A 471 4.29 -9.86 20.10
N LYS A 472 4.64 -8.59 20.34
CA LYS A 472 3.86 -7.61 21.12
C LYS A 472 3.36 -6.44 20.28
N ALA A 473 4.11 -6.09 19.25
CA ALA A 473 3.85 -4.98 18.36
C ALA A 473 4.23 -5.36 16.92
N ALA A 474 3.81 -4.57 15.95
CA ALA A 474 4.20 -4.73 14.56
C ALA A 474 4.46 -3.38 13.89
N THR A 475 5.26 -3.40 12.82
CA THR A 475 5.30 -2.32 11.83
C THR A 475 4.35 -2.65 10.67
N VAL A 476 3.70 -1.62 10.13
CA VAL A 476 2.75 -1.76 9.01
C VAL A 476 3.17 -0.82 7.90
N ARG A 477 3.41 -1.33 6.68
CA ARG A 477 3.80 -0.51 5.52
C ARG A 477 3.29 -1.06 4.20
N GLN A 478 2.96 -0.16 3.27
CA GLN A 478 2.58 -0.51 1.90
C GLN A 478 3.82 -0.78 1.04
N VAL A 479 3.74 -1.77 0.14
CA VAL A 479 4.83 -2.19 -0.76
C VAL A 479 5.32 -1.12 -1.74
N SER A 480 4.51 -0.10 -2.01
CA SER A 480 4.85 1.00 -2.92
C SER A 480 5.82 2.04 -2.33
N ASN A 481 6.10 2.00 -1.02
CA ASN A 481 7.04 2.92 -0.38
C ASN A 481 8.43 2.29 -0.24
N VAL A 482 9.18 2.27 -1.34
CA VAL A 482 10.52 1.67 -1.44
C VAL A 482 11.57 2.31 -0.53
N VAL A 483 11.38 3.57 -0.11
CA VAL A 483 12.30 4.28 0.78
C VAL A 483 11.99 4.10 2.27
N ALA A 484 10.91 3.38 2.62
CA ALA A 484 10.45 3.26 4.01
C ALA A 484 11.44 2.57 4.96
N ALA A 485 12.42 1.83 4.45
CA ALA A 485 13.46 1.15 5.25
C ALA A 485 14.87 1.27 4.65
N THR A 486 15.11 2.25 3.76
CA THR A 486 16.46 2.54 3.24
C THR A 486 17.35 3.25 4.25
N ASP A 487 16.78 3.71 5.37
CA ASP A 487 17.45 4.34 6.49
C ASP A 487 17.04 3.69 7.83
N VAL A 488 17.48 4.29 8.95
CA VAL A 488 17.14 3.82 10.29
C VAL A 488 15.77 4.30 10.80
N THR A 489 14.98 5.04 10.01
CA THR A 489 13.72 5.66 10.47
C THR A 489 12.67 4.62 10.84
N LEU A 490 12.60 3.48 10.14
CA LEU A 490 11.68 2.38 10.51
C LEU A 490 12.05 1.74 11.85
N LEU A 491 13.35 1.53 12.11
CA LEU A 491 13.84 1.06 13.40
C LEU A 491 13.55 2.10 14.49
N ALA A 492 13.79 3.39 14.22
CA ALA A 492 13.51 4.45 15.17
C ALA A 492 12.02 4.54 15.53
N LEU A 493 11.11 4.41 14.54
CA LEU A 493 9.67 4.35 14.77
C LEU A 493 9.29 3.17 15.69
N ALA A 494 9.79 1.97 15.40
CA ALA A 494 9.55 0.79 16.22
C ALA A 494 10.12 0.93 17.64
N GLY A 495 11.34 1.46 17.77
CA GLY A 495 12.01 1.67 19.04
C GLY A 495 11.32 2.70 19.93
N ILE A 496 10.87 3.83 19.37
CA ILE A 496 10.05 4.84 20.06
C ILE A 496 8.72 4.22 20.51
N GLY A 497 8.11 3.42 19.64
CA GLY A 497 6.86 2.71 19.91
C GLY A 497 6.98 1.78 21.12
N LEU A 498 7.96 0.89 21.12
CA LEU A 498 8.23 -0.06 22.20
C LEU A 498 8.69 0.66 23.48
N LYS A 499 9.69 1.54 23.39
CA LYS A 499 10.34 2.18 24.56
C LYS A 499 9.38 3.03 25.39
N HIS A 500 8.39 3.62 24.75
CA HIS A 500 7.40 4.48 25.38
C HIS A 500 5.98 3.87 25.40
N GLU A 501 5.89 2.55 25.23
CA GLU A 501 4.65 1.74 25.31
C GLU A 501 3.49 2.35 24.51
N LYS A 502 3.80 2.90 23.33
CA LYS A 502 2.79 3.51 22.46
C LYS A 502 1.84 2.45 21.95
N LYS A 503 0.57 2.83 21.75
CA LYS A 503 -0.42 1.96 21.11
C LYS A 503 -0.45 2.10 19.59
N LEU A 504 -0.10 3.28 19.09
CA LEU A 504 0.02 3.61 17.68
C LEU A 504 1.13 4.66 17.49
N GLY A 505 1.82 4.60 16.35
CA GLY A 505 2.79 5.60 15.91
C GLY A 505 2.81 5.72 14.39
N PHE A 506 3.18 6.89 13.88
CA PHE A 506 3.26 7.19 12.45
C PHE A 506 4.66 7.71 12.09
N ALA A 507 5.25 7.22 11.02
CA ALA A 507 6.27 8.00 10.32
C ALA A 507 5.57 9.10 9.50
N SER A 508 6.17 10.28 9.43
CA SER A 508 5.60 11.42 8.72
C SER A 508 6.70 12.31 8.16
N CYS A 509 6.42 12.96 7.04
CA CYS A 509 7.35 13.87 6.38
C CYS A 509 6.77 15.28 6.30
N ARG A 510 7.61 16.25 5.90
CA ARG A 510 7.14 17.58 5.55
C ARG A 510 6.23 17.49 4.32
N ARG A 511 5.05 18.08 4.40
CA ARG A 511 4.08 18.13 3.31
C ARG A 511 4.49 19.19 2.29
N ASN A 512 4.48 18.85 1.01
CA ASN A 512 4.70 19.82 -0.07
C ASN A 512 3.43 20.67 -0.27
N PHE A 513 3.61 21.95 -0.63
CA PHE A 513 2.48 22.83 -0.88
C PHE A 513 1.64 22.33 -2.08
N GLY A 514 0.30 22.39 -1.95
CA GLY A 514 -0.63 21.87 -2.97
C GLY A 514 -0.76 20.35 -3.07
N ALA A 515 0.03 19.58 -2.32
CA ALA A 515 0.01 18.12 -2.42
C ALA A 515 -1.28 17.50 -1.86
N THR A 516 -1.62 16.28 -2.30
CA THR A 516 -2.90 15.61 -1.99
C THR A 516 -2.76 14.45 -1.00
N GLU A 517 -1.61 14.27 -0.34
CA GLU A 517 -1.45 13.22 0.67
C GLU A 517 -2.34 13.46 1.90
N GLY A 518 -2.68 12.37 2.58
CA GLY A 518 -3.29 12.42 3.91
C GLY A 518 -2.37 13.11 4.91
N ILE A 519 -2.97 13.81 5.87
CA ILE A 519 -2.27 14.55 6.93
C ILE A 519 -2.54 13.93 8.29
N ASN A 520 -1.59 14.03 9.20
CA ASN A 520 -1.79 13.64 10.59
C ASN A 520 -2.26 14.85 11.41
N VAL A 521 -3.40 14.70 12.09
CA VAL A 521 -4.07 15.73 12.89
C VAL A 521 -4.48 15.13 14.23
N LEU A 522 -4.48 15.94 15.30
CA LEU A 522 -5.22 15.67 16.52
C LEU A 522 -6.53 16.44 16.49
N ILE A 523 -7.64 15.78 16.81
CA ILE A 523 -8.97 16.39 16.80
C ILE A 523 -9.40 16.63 18.25
N GLU A 524 -9.53 17.89 18.64
CA GLU A 524 -10.14 18.30 19.90
C GLU A 524 -11.67 18.25 19.78
N LYS A 525 -12.35 17.66 20.76
CA LYS A 525 -13.81 17.51 20.82
C LYS A 525 -14.41 18.22 22.03
N GLU A 526 -14.36 19.55 22.04
CA GLU A 526 -15.11 20.40 22.99
C GLU A 526 -15.63 21.69 22.33
N ASN A 527 -16.65 22.31 22.95
CA ASN A 527 -17.37 23.47 22.44
C ASN A 527 -16.57 24.77 22.60
N GLY A 528 -15.84 25.22 21.57
CA GLY A 528 -15.18 26.53 21.62
C GLY A 528 -14.59 27.00 20.29
N ASN A 529 -14.71 28.31 20.02
CA ASN A 529 -14.20 28.93 18.79
C ASN A 529 -12.66 28.95 18.75
N GLY A 530 -12.08 28.67 17.58
CA GLY A 530 -10.66 28.92 17.32
C GLY A 530 -10.21 28.51 15.93
N HIS A 531 -9.93 29.49 15.07
CA HIS A 531 -9.09 29.30 13.88
C HIS A 531 -7.66 28.93 14.29
N LEU A 532 -6.95 28.18 13.44
CA LEU A 532 -5.59 28.53 13.00
C LEU A 532 -5.15 27.65 11.81
N GLN A 533 -4.25 28.21 11.00
CA GLN A 533 -3.74 27.60 9.77
C GLN A 533 -2.37 26.97 10.06
N ALA A 534 -2.32 25.66 10.27
CA ALA A 534 -1.10 24.94 10.66
C ALA A 534 -0.50 24.10 9.51
N GLU A 535 0.83 23.99 9.46
CA GLU A 535 1.56 23.13 8.52
C GLU A 535 1.52 21.67 9.04
N PHE A 536 0.43 20.96 8.75
CA PHE A 536 0.27 19.57 9.17
C PHE A 536 1.22 18.62 8.42
N PRO A 537 1.86 17.65 9.11
CA PRO A 537 2.77 16.71 8.49
C PRO A 537 2.02 15.68 7.63
N ALA A 538 2.65 15.29 6.51
CA ALA A 538 2.09 14.29 5.60
C ALA A 538 2.28 12.88 6.16
N ASN A 539 1.21 12.08 6.10
CA ASN A 539 1.21 10.68 6.53
C ASN A 539 1.81 9.79 5.44
N THR A 540 2.83 9.01 5.79
CA THR A 540 3.56 8.12 4.86
C THR A 540 2.95 6.71 4.76
N ASN A 541 1.86 6.42 5.49
CA ASN A 541 1.27 5.09 5.67
C ASN A 541 2.27 4.02 6.20
N VAL A 542 3.31 4.46 6.92
CA VAL A 542 4.21 3.60 7.69
C VAL A 542 3.89 3.76 9.17
N LEU A 543 3.43 2.68 9.79
CA LEU A 543 2.87 2.66 11.14
C LEU A 543 3.71 1.77 12.07
N TYR A 544 3.69 2.11 13.36
CA TYR A 544 3.93 1.17 14.45
C TYR A 544 2.61 0.95 15.18
N ILE A 545 2.29 -0.31 15.54
CA ILE A 545 1.05 -0.68 16.21
C ILE A 545 1.31 -1.70 17.34
N ASP A 546 0.71 -1.47 18.50
CA ASP A 546 0.63 -2.46 19.59
C ASP A 546 -0.43 -3.51 19.22
N LEU A 547 -0.04 -4.79 19.16
CA LEU A 547 -0.92 -5.84 18.63
C LEU A 547 -2.17 -6.02 19.48
N LYS A 548 -2.06 -5.91 20.81
CA LYS A 548 -3.22 -6.07 21.70
C LYS A 548 -4.22 -4.93 21.55
N ALA A 549 -3.74 -3.70 21.36
CA ALA A 549 -4.57 -2.56 21.03
C ALA A 549 -5.31 -2.73 19.68
N ALA A 550 -4.61 -3.22 18.64
CA ALA A 550 -5.22 -3.50 17.35
C ALA A 550 -6.27 -4.62 17.41
N GLU A 551 -5.97 -5.72 18.12
CA GLU A 551 -6.88 -6.84 18.35
C GLU A 551 -8.17 -6.38 19.05
N MET A 552 -8.09 -5.57 20.11
CA MET A 552 -9.27 -5.03 20.80
C MET A 552 -10.17 -4.19 19.88
N ILE A 553 -9.59 -3.47 18.91
CA ILE A 553 -10.35 -2.68 17.93
C ILE A 553 -10.95 -3.60 16.85
N GLY A 554 -10.20 -4.57 16.35
CA GLY A 554 -10.67 -5.59 15.40
C GLY A 554 -11.84 -6.42 15.97
N ALA A 555 -11.75 -6.80 17.24
CA ALA A 555 -12.75 -7.58 17.97
C ALA A 555 -14.02 -6.79 18.37
N SER A 556 -14.05 -5.47 18.16
CA SER A 556 -15.06 -4.57 18.74
C SER A 556 -16.50 -4.76 18.22
N LYS A 557 -16.71 -5.61 17.20
CA LYS A 557 -18.01 -5.90 16.55
C LYS A 557 -18.85 -4.65 16.22
N SER A 558 -18.17 -3.54 15.91
CA SER A 558 -18.78 -2.24 15.65
C SER A 558 -18.04 -1.50 14.54
N ARG A 559 -18.53 -0.32 14.14
CA ARG A 559 -17.93 0.49 13.06
C ARG A 559 -16.45 0.82 13.27
N SER A 560 -15.91 0.76 14.49
CA SER A 560 -14.49 1.02 14.78
C SER A 560 -13.52 -0.06 14.28
N CYS A 561 -13.96 -1.31 14.08
CA CYS A 561 -13.08 -2.36 13.51
C CYS A 561 -12.78 -2.17 12.02
N LEU A 562 -13.52 -1.28 11.35
CA LEU A 562 -13.39 -0.90 9.95
C LEU A 562 -13.17 0.63 9.83
N PRO A 563 -12.00 1.13 10.23
CA PRO A 563 -11.78 2.56 10.42
C PRO A 563 -11.81 3.36 9.10
N GLY A 564 -12.29 4.60 9.19
CA GLY A 564 -12.29 5.53 8.05
C GLY A 564 -13.19 5.12 6.88
N MET A 565 -14.37 4.54 7.17
CA MET A 565 -15.36 4.21 6.12
C MET A 565 -15.71 5.41 5.24
N VAL A 566 -15.47 5.28 3.94
CA VAL A 566 -15.78 6.28 2.90
C VAL A 566 -16.31 5.60 1.64
N LEU A 567 -17.02 6.37 0.81
CA LEU A 567 -17.49 5.94 -0.51
C LEU A 567 -16.90 6.88 -1.56
N ASN A 568 -15.92 6.40 -2.31
CA ASN A 568 -15.18 7.22 -3.28
C ASN A 568 -15.82 7.15 -4.67
N LEU A 569 -16.55 8.20 -5.03
CA LEU A 569 -17.30 8.33 -6.29
C LEU A 569 -16.58 9.20 -7.34
N LYS A 570 -15.34 9.65 -7.07
CA LYS A 570 -14.62 10.61 -7.93
C LYS A 570 -14.11 10.04 -9.26
N LYS A 571 -14.11 8.72 -9.43
CA LYS A 571 -13.61 8.03 -10.62
C LYS A 571 -14.69 7.08 -11.13
N PRO A 572 -14.96 7.04 -12.44
CA PRO A 572 -15.89 6.07 -12.97
C PRO A 572 -15.39 4.65 -12.75
N VAL A 573 -16.33 3.73 -12.58
CA VAL A 573 -16.11 2.30 -12.49
C VAL A 573 -16.22 1.75 -13.90
N THR A 574 -15.10 1.23 -14.41
CA THR A 574 -15.09 0.40 -15.61
C THR A 574 -15.31 -1.08 -15.27
N PHE A 575 -16.08 -1.76 -16.12
CA PHE A 575 -16.33 -3.21 -16.11
C PHE A 575 -16.76 -3.66 -17.52
N VAL A 576 -16.70 -4.96 -17.79
CA VAL A 576 -17.22 -5.55 -19.03
C VAL A 576 -18.57 -6.19 -18.72
N ASP A 577 -19.58 -5.97 -19.56
CA ASP A 577 -20.89 -6.61 -19.41
C ASP A 577 -20.95 -8.02 -20.04
N ASP A 578 -22.07 -8.71 -19.88
CA ASP A 578 -22.37 -10.03 -20.43
C ASP A 578 -22.41 -10.05 -21.98
N LEU A 579 -22.58 -8.89 -22.61
CA LEU A 579 -22.45 -8.69 -24.05
C LEU A 579 -21.00 -8.41 -24.49
N GLY A 580 -20.02 -8.51 -23.59
CA GLY A 580 -18.61 -8.23 -23.87
C GLY A 580 -18.27 -6.75 -24.06
N THR A 581 -19.20 -5.84 -23.78
CA THR A 581 -19.04 -4.40 -23.96
C THR A 581 -18.41 -3.75 -22.73
N SER A 582 -17.37 -2.95 -22.93
CA SER A 582 -16.78 -2.15 -21.85
C SER A 582 -17.73 -1.01 -21.43
N ARG A 583 -18.21 -1.07 -20.19
CA ARG A 583 -19.04 -0.05 -19.54
C ARG A 583 -18.18 0.83 -18.64
N SER A 584 -18.59 2.09 -18.50
CA SER A 584 -17.99 3.07 -17.61
C SER A 584 -19.10 3.87 -16.93
N MET A 585 -19.26 3.74 -15.61
CA MET A 585 -20.38 4.33 -14.87
C MET A 585 -19.90 5.10 -13.64
N SER A 586 -20.65 6.12 -13.22
CA SER A 586 -20.39 6.80 -11.96
C SER A 586 -20.78 5.91 -10.79
N GLY A 587 -19.84 5.61 -9.91
CA GLY A 587 -20.03 4.66 -8.82
C GLY A 587 -18.79 4.46 -7.97
N GLY A 588 -18.90 3.64 -6.94
CA GLY A 588 -17.82 3.36 -6.00
C GLY A 588 -18.13 2.11 -5.17
N ARG A 589 -17.35 1.86 -4.12
CA ARG A 589 -17.67 0.84 -3.11
C ARG A 589 -17.25 1.35 -1.75
N LEU A 590 -17.75 0.71 -0.69
CA LEU A 590 -17.32 1.05 0.66
C LEU A 590 -15.82 0.75 0.81
N GLU A 591 -15.04 1.80 1.05
CA GLU A 591 -13.60 1.75 1.31
C GLU A 591 -13.35 2.06 2.80
N CYS A 592 -12.34 1.45 3.39
CA CYS A 592 -11.82 1.81 4.71
C CYS A 592 -10.29 1.94 4.68
N THR A 593 -9.71 2.66 5.64
CA THR A 593 -8.31 3.13 5.62
C THR A 593 -7.57 2.75 6.90
N MET A 594 -6.45 2.02 6.77
CA MET A 594 -5.76 1.43 7.94
C MET A 594 -5.28 2.47 8.96
N GLN A 595 -4.86 3.65 8.50
CA GLN A 595 -4.37 4.75 9.33
C GLN A 595 -5.45 5.34 10.24
N ASN A 596 -6.72 5.26 9.87
CA ASN A 596 -7.83 5.77 10.66
C ASN A 596 -8.12 4.93 11.92
N ILE A 597 -7.39 3.84 12.17
CA ILE A 597 -7.40 3.19 13.49
C ILE A 597 -7.01 4.17 14.61
N ALA A 598 -6.27 5.24 14.27
CA ALA A 598 -6.05 6.42 15.11
C ALA A 598 -7.32 6.95 15.79
N ASP A 599 -8.45 6.97 15.10
CA ASP A 599 -9.71 7.53 15.58
C ASP A 599 -10.31 6.74 16.77
N SER A 600 -9.82 5.51 16.99
CA SER A 600 -10.20 4.66 18.14
C SER A 600 -9.31 4.89 19.37
N PHE A 601 -8.20 5.62 19.25
CA PHE A 601 -7.29 5.92 20.36
C PHE A 601 -7.56 7.31 20.93
N ARG A 602 -7.80 7.39 22.24
CA ARG A 602 -7.90 8.65 22.98
C ARG A 602 -6.65 8.86 23.83
N ASN A 603 -5.99 10.01 23.68
CA ASN A 603 -4.92 10.43 24.58
C ASN A 603 -5.48 11.34 25.67
N THR A 604 -5.23 11.01 26.94
CA THR A 604 -5.29 11.95 28.06
C THR A 604 -3.89 12.50 28.31
N TYR A 605 -3.71 13.81 28.14
CA TYR A 605 -2.40 14.45 28.31
C TYR A 605 -2.18 14.91 29.75
N ALA A 606 -1.13 14.37 30.40
CA ALA A 606 -0.45 15.02 31.52
C ALA A 606 1.00 15.30 31.08
N PHE A 607 1.37 16.57 30.99
CA PHE A 607 2.65 16.99 30.40
C PHE A 607 3.83 16.77 31.37
N ARG A 608 4.74 15.85 31.06
CA ARG A 608 6.13 15.85 31.55
C ARG A 608 7.09 15.36 30.47
N CYS A 609 8.12 16.17 30.20
CA CYS A 609 9.22 15.84 29.29
C CYS A 609 10.49 15.67 30.13
N ASN A 610 11.04 14.45 30.17
CA ASN A 610 12.34 14.19 30.80
C ASN A 610 13.42 14.10 29.72
N LYS A 611 14.54 14.80 29.94
CA LYS A 611 15.77 14.69 29.15
C LYS A 611 16.77 13.78 29.87
N GLY A 612 17.53 13.00 29.10
CA GLY A 612 18.78 12.38 29.57
C GLY A 612 19.08 11.02 28.93
N ILE A 613 20.20 10.93 28.22
CA ILE A 613 21.35 10.01 28.45
C ILE A 613 22.32 10.08 27.24
N GLU A 614 23.61 9.83 27.47
CA GLU A 614 24.75 10.27 26.67
C GLU A 614 25.51 9.18 25.86
N ILE A 615 26.18 9.67 24.80
CA ILE A 615 27.54 9.31 24.32
C ILE A 615 27.85 7.92 23.71
N PHE A 616 27.25 6.79 24.11
CA PHE A 616 27.68 5.49 23.53
C PHE A 616 27.28 5.28 22.04
N LEU A 617 26.33 6.07 21.55
CA LEU A 617 25.60 5.83 20.29
C LEU A 617 26.30 6.29 19.02
N LYS A 618 27.19 7.29 19.11
CA LYS A 618 27.85 7.89 17.94
C LYS A 618 28.67 6.88 17.13
N THR A 619 29.13 5.80 17.76
CA THR A 619 29.83 4.72 17.07
C THR A 619 28.87 3.86 16.25
N LEU A 620 27.74 3.40 16.79
CA LEU A 620 26.91 2.36 16.16
C LEU A 620 26.33 2.79 14.80
N ILE A 621 25.85 4.03 14.66
CA ILE A 621 25.31 4.51 13.38
C ILE A 621 26.43 4.90 12.39
N ARG A 622 27.59 5.36 12.90
CA ARG A 622 28.78 5.60 12.07
C ARG A 622 29.26 4.30 11.40
N LEU A 623 29.15 3.15 12.09
CA LEU A 623 29.43 1.82 11.53
C LEU A 623 28.53 1.44 10.34
N LEU A 624 27.25 1.86 10.33
CA LEU A 624 26.27 1.37 9.34
C LEU A 624 26.42 1.97 7.94
N SER A 625 26.82 3.25 7.84
CA SER A 625 26.93 3.95 6.55
C SER A 625 28.33 4.45 6.22
N SER A 626 29.20 4.69 7.21
CA SER A 626 30.50 5.37 6.99
C SER A 626 31.74 4.52 7.30
N GLU A 627 31.61 3.22 7.54
CA GLU A 627 32.73 2.26 7.41
C GLU A 627 32.85 1.67 5.99
N LYS A 628 31.78 1.72 5.18
CA LYS A 628 31.76 1.15 3.82
C LYS A 628 32.45 2.05 2.79
N PHE A 629 32.32 3.36 2.93
CA PHE A 629 32.82 4.38 2.01
C PHE A 629 33.66 5.40 2.78
N PHE A 630 34.92 5.58 2.39
CA PHE A 630 35.85 6.50 3.04
C PHE A 630 36.71 7.18 1.97
N GLY A 631 36.38 8.41 1.59
CA GLY A 631 37.03 9.08 0.45
C GLY A 631 36.60 8.52 -0.91
N GLY A 632 37.38 8.79 -1.96
CA GLY A 632 37.08 8.42 -3.35
C GLY A 632 36.08 9.34 -4.06
N ALA A 633 35.75 9.00 -5.31
CA ALA A 633 34.81 9.74 -6.16
C ALA A 633 34.12 8.79 -7.18
N ILE A 634 32.86 9.09 -7.49
CA ILE A 634 32.09 8.48 -8.57
C ILE A 634 31.82 9.59 -9.59
N SER A 635 32.25 9.42 -10.83
CA SER A 635 32.03 10.39 -11.90
C SER A 635 30.54 10.48 -12.27
N GLU A 636 30.12 11.63 -12.80
CA GLU A 636 28.80 11.76 -13.41
C GLU A 636 28.67 10.76 -14.56
N GLY A 637 27.51 10.09 -14.70
CA GLY A 637 27.36 9.01 -15.67
C GLY A 637 28.17 7.75 -15.33
N SER A 638 28.25 7.40 -14.04
CA SER A 638 28.81 6.13 -13.55
C SER A 638 27.78 5.30 -12.79
N GLU A 639 28.00 3.98 -12.71
CA GLU A 639 27.13 3.01 -12.06
C GLU A 639 27.88 2.23 -10.98
N LEU A 640 27.30 2.15 -9.79
CA LEU A 640 27.83 1.34 -8.69
C LEU A 640 26.74 0.40 -8.14
N GLN A 641 26.94 -0.91 -8.28
CA GLN A 641 26.09 -1.95 -7.67
C GLN A 641 26.88 -2.74 -6.62
N ILE A 642 26.35 -2.86 -5.40
CA ILE A 642 27.00 -3.55 -4.27
C ILE A 642 25.98 -4.44 -3.55
N GLU A 643 26.03 -5.74 -3.81
CA GLU A 643 25.29 -6.79 -3.10
C GLU A 643 26.23 -7.62 -2.22
N VAL A 644 26.84 -6.98 -1.23
CA VAL A 644 27.75 -7.63 -0.27
C VAL A 644 27.64 -6.99 1.11
N THR A 645 27.67 -7.82 2.17
CA THR A 645 27.55 -7.35 3.56
C THR A 645 28.82 -6.66 4.04
N GLU A 646 29.98 -7.31 3.87
CA GLU A 646 31.29 -6.79 4.28
C GLU A 646 31.98 -6.09 3.09
N PHE A 647 31.95 -4.76 3.09
CA PHE A 647 32.48 -3.90 2.03
C PHE A 647 33.34 -2.78 2.64
N TYR A 648 34.44 -2.42 1.97
CA TYR A 648 35.35 -1.36 2.39
C TYR A 648 35.98 -0.67 1.18
N TRP A 649 35.98 0.68 1.16
CA TRP A 649 36.40 1.47 0.00
C TRP A 649 37.10 2.78 0.38
N ARG A 650 38.26 3.05 -0.22
CA ARG A 650 39.06 4.29 -0.09
C ARG A 650 40.09 4.39 -1.21
N ASP A 651 40.72 5.51 -1.52
CA ASP A 651 40.11 6.72 -2.08
C ASP A 651 39.82 6.52 -3.61
N VAL A 652 38.99 5.52 -3.97
CA VAL A 652 38.83 5.02 -5.35
C VAL A 652 38.10 5.97 -6.29
N GLN A 653 38.51 6.00 -7.56
CA GLN A 653 37.85 6.73 -8.64
C GLN A 653 37.08 5.76 -9.54
N LEU A 654 35.78 5.98 -9.72
CA LEU A 654 34.93 5.22 -10.63
C LEU A 654 34.45 6.10 -11.77
N ASP A 655 34.86 5.76 -13.00
CA ASP A 655 34.35 6.30 -14.25
C ASP A 655 33.85 5.11 -15.09
N GLY A 656 32.53 4.94 -15.16
CA GLY A 656 31.88 3.76 -15.74
C GLY A 656 31.12 2.89 -14.73
N SER A 657 31.06 1.58 -14.98
CA SER A 657 30.29 0.58 -14.23
C SER A 657 31.16 -0.31 -13.33
N LEU A 658 30.79 -0.38 -12.05
CA LEU A 658 31.35 -1.31 -11.05
C LEU A 658 30.21 -2.10 -10.39
N ILE A 659 30.25 -3.43 -10.52
CA ILE A 659 29.25 -4.37 -9.99
C ILE A 659 29.93 -5.37 -9.07
N ILE A 660 29.51 -5.47 -7.82
CA ILE A 660 30.07 -6.39 -6.81
C ILE A 660 28.92 -7.17 -6.19
N VAL A 661 28.88 -8.49 -6.38
CA VAL A 661 27.78 -9.35 -5.91
C VAL A 661 28.33 -10.57 -5.17
N ALA A 662 27.79 -10.83 -3.98
CA ALA A 662 28.00 -12.07 -3.24
C ALA A 662 26.75 -12.95 -3.30
N GLU A 663 26.89 -14.18 -3.80
CA GLU A 663 25.80 -15.16 -3.93
C GLU A 663 25.09 -15.42 -2.60
N ASN A 664 25.88 -15.49 -1.52
CA ASN A 664 25.43 -15.77 -0.15
C ASN A 664 25.74 -14.58 0.77
N ALA A 665 25.32 -13.37 0.37
CA ALA A 665 25.66 -12.12 1.05
C ALA A 665 25.33 -12.12 2.56
N LEU A 666 24.24 -12.76 2.99
CA LEU A 666 23.78 -12.76 4.38
C LEU A 666 24.24 -13.98 5.21
N GLY A 667 24.68 -15.05 4.57
CA GLY A 667 24.98 -16.34 5.22
C GLY A 667 24.66 -17.55 4.35
N SER A 668 24.71 -18.74 4.94
CA SER A 668 24.52 -20.04 4.27
C SER A 668 23.10 -20.57 4.43
N THR A 669 22.62 -21.37 3.48
CA THR A 669 21.34 -22.10 3.61
C THR A 669 21.51 -23.55 4.04
N THR A 670 20.55 -24.08 4.81
CA THR A 670 20.44 -25.51 5.15
C THR A 670 19.00 -25.98 4.98
N ILE A 671 18.78 -27.25 4.68
CA ILE A 671 17.43 -27.81 4.50
C ILE A 671 16.84 -28.19 5.87
N ASN A 672 15.60 -27.78 6.17
CA ASN A 672 14.89 -28.14 7.40
C ASN A 672 14.13 -29.48 7.28
N SER A 673 13.46 -29.89 8.36
CA SER A 673 12.64 -31.12 8.40
C SER A 673 11.49 -31.18 7.40
N HIS A 674 11.09 -30.04 6.82
CA HIS A 674 10.01 -29.93 5.83
C HIS A 674 10.54 -29.81 4.40
N GLY A 675 11.85 -29.97 4.18
CA GLY A 675 12.48 -29.83 2.86
C GLY A 675 12.72 -28.38 2.42
N GLU A 676 12.43 -27.39 3.26
CA GLU A 676 12.63 -25.97 2.94
C GLU A 676 14.09 -25.57 3.13
N GLN A 677 14.64 -24.78 2.20
CA GLN A 677 15.92 -24.10 2.42
C GLN A 677 15.72 -22.96 3.43
N ILE A 678 16.49 -22.97 4.52
CA ILE A 678 16.47 -21.94 5.57
C ILE A 678 17.82 -21.23 5.61
N LEU A 679 17.80 -19.91 5.62
CA LEU A 679 18.96 -19.03 5.72
C LEU A 679 19.44 -18.94 7.17
N HIS A 680 20.71 -19.26 7.38
CA HIS A 680 21.43 -19.07 8.64
C HIS A 680 22.43 -17.93 8.46
N TYR A 681 22.32 -16.88 9.27
CA TYR A 681 23.16 -15.69 9.12
C TYR A 681 24.62 -16.00 9.45
N GLY A 682 25.51 -15.61 8.52
CA GLY A 682 26.94 -15.91 8.60
C GLY A 682 27.70 -14.88 9.43
N GLN A 683 28.53 -15.35 10.36
CA GLN A 683 29.45 -14.44 11.06
C GLN A 683 30.52 -13.87 10.11
N ARG A 684 30.93 -14.67 9.12
CA ARG A 684 31.65 -14.25 7.91
C ARG A 684 30.75 -14.54 6.70
N CYS A 685 30.81 -13.67 5.71
CA CYS A 685 30.15 -13.80 4.41
C CYS A 685 31.17 -13.44 3.32
N GLY A 686 30.75 -13.43 2.04
CA GLY A 686 31.56 -12.84 0.98
C GLY A 686 31.96 -11.40 1.33
N ARG A 687 33.20 -11.01 1.01
CA ARG A 687 33.79 -9.73 1.42
C ARG A 687 34.53 -9.06 0.26
N CYS A 688 34.41 -7.75 0.16
CA CYS A 688 35.17 -6.96 -0.81
C CYS A 688 35.89 -5.80 -0.12
N LYS A 689 37.18 -5.63 -0.42
CA LYS A 689 38.04 -4.56 0.07
C LYS A 689 38.74 -3.89 -1.11
N LEU A 690 38.57 -2.59 -1.27
CA LEU A 690 39.14 -1.82 -2.37
C LEU A 690 39.89 -0.60 -1.82
N GLU A 691 41.19 -0.48 -2.09
CA GLU A 691 42.00 0.65 -1.64
C GLU A 691 42.85 1.27 -2.77
N ASN A 692 42.67 2.58 -3.01
CA ASN A 692 43.29 3.45 -4.03
C ASN A 692 43.31 2.90 -5.47
N VAL A 693 42.23 2.22 -5.85
CA VAL A 693 41.93 1.75 -7.21
C VAL A 693 41.42 2.88 -8.12
N LYS A 694 41.61 2.75 -9.43
CA LYS A 694 40.80 3.46 -10.44
C LYS A 694 40.07 2.45 -11.33
N VAL A 695 38.80 2.70 -11.63
CA VAL A 695 37.98 1.89 -12.54
C VAL A 695 37.57 2.78 -13.70
N LEU A 696 38.00 2.42 -14.92
CA LEU A 696 37.77 3.20 -16.14
C LEU A 696 37.13 2.29 -17.21
N ASN A 697 35.83 2.42 -17.44
CA ASN A 697 35.12 1.63 -18.46
C ASN A 697 33.86 2.35 -18.98
N ARG A 698 33.24 1.85 -20.06
CA ARG A 698 32.24 2.61 -20.82
C ARG A 698 30.81 2.07 -20.71
N ILE A 699 29.92 2.92 -20.23
CA ILE A 699 28.46 2.77 -20.29
C ILE A 699 27.94 3.36 -21.62
N ASP A 700 26.96 2.73 -22.25
CA ASP A 700 26.40 3.18 -23.54
C ASP A 700 25.33 4.26 -23.33
N TRP A 701 25.73 5.48 -23.03
CA TRP A 701 24.81 6.61 -22.84
C TRP A 701 23.97 6.98 -24.08
N SER A 702 24.26 6.42 -25.26
CA SER A 702 23.46 6.62 -26.47
C SER A 702 22.22 5.74 -26.55
N SER A 703 22.15 4.68 -25.72
CA SER A 703 21.06 3.71 -25.77
C SER A 703 19.71 4.31 -25.32
N PRO A 704 18.66 4.30 -26.16
CA PRO A 704 17.32 4.73 -25.75
C PRO A 704 16.65 3.74 -24.77
N ASN A 705 17.26 2.58 -24.54
CA ASN A 705 16.70 1.45 -23.81
C ASN A 705 17.16 1.37 -22.34
N HIS A 706 17.79 2.41 -21.78
CA HIS A 706 18.13 2.44 -20.36
C HIS A 706 16.87 2.52 -19.48
N ALA A 707 16.72 1.56 -18.57
CA ALA A 707 15.72 1.60 -17.51
C ALA A 707 16.43 1.52 -16.15
N TYR A 708 16.98 2.65 -15.70
CA TYR A 708 17.76 2.77 -14.46
C TYR A 708 17.04 2.18 -13.24
N TRP A 709 15.74 2.47 -13.09
CA TRP A 709 14.89 1.96 -12.00
C TRP A 709 14.64 0.44 -12.07
N LYS A 710 14.99 -0.22 -13.17
CA LYS A 710 14.97 -1.69 -13.31
C LYS A 710 16.35 -2.33 -13.22
N GLU A 711 17.43 -1.56 -13.10
CA GLU A 711 18.84 -1.98 -13.32
C GLU A 711 19.14 -2.48 -14.76
N ASP A 712 18.27 -2.22 -15.74
CA ASP A 712 18.57 -2.51 -17.16
C ASP A 712 19.34 -1.34 -17.80
N ILE A 713 20.65 -1.34 -17.54
CA ILE A 713 21.61 -0.37 -18.07
C ILE A 713 22.45 -1.05 -19.16
N LYS A 714 22.57 -0.42 -20.34
CA LYS A 714 23.41 -0.93 -21.44
C LYS A 714 24.86 -0.45 -21.29
N ARG A 715 25.80 -1.37 -21.45
CA ARG A 715 27.23 -1.16 -21.17
C ARG A 715 28.04 -1.69 -22.35
N PHE A 716 29.07 -0.96 -22.76
CA PHE A 716 30.10 -1.50 -23.65
C PHE A 716 31.10 -2.34 -22.85
N GLU A 717 31.45 -1.88 -21.64
CA GLU A 717 32.41 -2.48 -20.74
C GLU A 717 31.91 -2.35 -19.28
N MET A 718 32.35 -3.25 -18.40
CA MET A 718 32.08 -3.15 -16.95
C MET A 718 33.17 -3.85 -16.14
N LEU A 719 33.34 -3.46 -14.87
CA LEU A 719 34.03 -4.27 -13.88
C LEU A 719 33.01 -5.02 -13.03
N LYS A 720 32.97 -6.34 -13.12
CA LYS A 720 32.08 -7.20 -12.34
C LYS A 720 32.86 -8.17 -11.44
N VAL A 721 32.50 -8.22 -10.15
CA VAL A 721 33.06 -9.14 -9.14
C VAL A 721 31.95 -10.03 -8.60
N LEU A 722 32.15 -11.34 -8.67
CA LEU A 722 31.23 -12.39 -8.23
C LEU A 722 31.88 -13.24 -7.12
N LEU A 723 31.33 -13.18 -5.92
CA LEU A 723 31.82 -13.86 -4.72
C LEU A 723 30.92 -15.05 -4.36
N HIS A 724 31.46 -16.26 -4.38
CA HIS A 724 30.75 -17.48 -3.96
C HIS A 724 31.14 -17.89 -2.54
N GLY A 725 30.15 -18.13 -1.68
CA GLY A 725 30.37 -18.46 -0.27
C GLY A 725 31.09 -17.34 0.50
N ASN A 726 32.13 -17.70 1.25
CA ASN A 726 32.94 -16.77 2.06
C ASN A 726 34.17 -16.23 1.31
N ALA A 727 34.06 -16.07 -0.01
CA ALA A 727 35.11 -15.51 -0.86
C ALA A 727 35.47 -14.07 -0.49
N GLU A 728 36.77 -13.75 -0.44
CA GLU A 728 37.26 -12.38 -0.23
C GLU A 728 37.94 -11.85 -1.51
N PHE A 729 37.57 -10.65 -1.96
CA PHE A 729 38.25 -9.92 -3.04
C PHE A 729 38.94 -8.67 -2.46
N GLU A 730 40.25 -8.57 -2.67
CA GLU A 730 41.05 -7.40 -2.34
C GLU A 730 41.70 -6.83 -3.61
N ALA A 731 41.46 -5.55 -3.92
CA ALA A 731 42.24 -4.83 -4.93
C ALA A 731 42.90 -3.60 -4.30
N MET A 732 44.22 -3.47 -4.46
CA MET A 732 45.01 -2.42 -3.82
C MET A 732 45.94 -1.74 -4.81
N ASN A 733 45.81 -0.41 -4.95
CA ASN A 733 46.67 0.47 -5.75
C ASN A 733 46.74 0.07 -7.25
N VAL A 734 45.61 -0.27 -7.87
CA VAL A 734 45.55 -0.70 -9.29
C VAL A 734 44.62 0.15 -10.14
N VAL A 735 44.92 0.27 -11.43
CA VAL A 735 43.99 0.80 -12.44
C VAL A 735 43.40 -0.39 -13.18
N ILE A 736 42.07 -0.43 -13.30
CA ILE A 736 41.33 -1.47 -14.01
C ILE A 736 40.56 -0.82 -15.15
N GLU A 737 41.05 -1.03 -16.38
CA GLU A 737 40.51 -0.43 -17.60
C GLU A 737 39.77 -1.47 -18.45
N GLY A 738 38.64 -1.08 -19.03
CA GLY A 738 37.85 -1.93 -19.92
C GLY A 738 36.98 -2.97 -19.21
N ASN A 739 36.66 -4.06 -19.91
CA ASN A 739 35.68 -5.07 -19.46
C ASN A 739 36.33 -6.24 -18.71
N HIS A 740 35.98 -6.42 -17.43
CA HIS A 740 36.52 -7.47 -16.55
C HIS A 740 35.42 -8.17 -15.76
N VAL A 741 35.49 -9.50 -15.66
CA VAL A 741 34.59 -10.30 -14.80
C VAL A 741 35.40 -11.24 -13.93
N PHE A 742 35.57 -10.87 -12.65
CA PHE A 742 36.19 -11.72 -11.65
C PHE A 742 35.14 -12.62 -11.00
N LYS A 743 35.33 -13.94 -11.04
CA LYS A 743 34.45 -14.92 -10.40
C LYS A 743 35.25 -15.81 -9.47
N TYR A 744 34.94 -15.79 -8.18
CA TYR A 744 35.77 -16.44 -7.17
C TYR A 744 34.96 -17.37 -6.26
N ARG A 745 35.46 -18.59 -6.08
CA ARG A 745 34.81 -19.65 -5.29
C ARG A 745 35.85 -20.31 -4.36
N MET A 746 35.45 -20.51 -3.12
CA MET A 746 36.20 -21.33 -2.14
C MET A 746 36.42 -22.75 -2.69
N ALA A 747 37.66 -23.25 -2.65
CA ALA A 747 37.92 -24.67 -2.88
C ALA A 747 37.27 -25.53 -1.78
N THR A 748 36.60 -26.61 -2.17
CA THR A 748 35.93 -27.54 -1.25
C THR A 748 36.93 -28.18 -0.30
N GLY A 749 36.71 -28.05 1.00
CA GLY A 749 37.56 -28.63 2.07
C GLY A 749 38.50 -27.64 2.76
N CYS A 750 38.60 -26.38 2.31
CA CYS A 750 39.46 -25.38 2.93
C CYS A 750 38.76 -24.66 4.11
N SER A 751 39.33 -24.72 5.32
CA SER A 751 38.80 -24.06 6.53
C SER A 751 39.30 -22.61 6.71
N SER A 752 40.28 -22.18 5.92
CA SER A 752 40.82 -20.82 5.88
C SER A 752 40.19 -19.99 4.76
N SER A 753 40.03 -18.68 4.97
CA SER A 753 39.53 -17.78 3.93
C SER A 753 40.50 -17.72 2.75
N HIS A 754 40.00 -17.98 1.55
CA HIS A 754 40.74 -17.80 0.31
C HIS A 754 40.51 -16.37 -0.18
N ILE A 755 41.61 -15.62 -0.36
CA ILE A 755 41.60 -14.19 -0.67
C ILE A 755 42.21 -13.97 -2.06
N MET A 756 41.43 -13.45 -3.00
CA MET A 756 41.97 -12.96 -4.26
C MET A 756 42.58 -11.58 -4.02
N LYS A 757 43.88 -11.41 -4.32
CA LYS A 757 44.58 -10.13 -4.17
C LYS A 757 45.06 -9.61 -5.52
N VAL A 758 44.49 -8.50 -5.98
CA VAL A 758 44.94 -7.77 -7.16
C VAL A 758 45.89 -6.64 -6.71
N LYS A 759 47.12 -6.65 -7.22
CA LYS A 759 48.21 -5.72 -6.87
C LYS A 759 48.93 -5.24 -8.13
N ALA A 760 49.53 -4.05 -8.06
CA ALA A 760 50.19 -3.39 -9.20
C ALA A 760 51.36 -4.17 -9.84
N ASP A 761 52.10 -4.98 -9.08
CA ASP A 761 53.34 -5.62 -9.54
C ASP A 761 53.15 -6.91 -10.36
N VAL A 762 51.89 -7.30 -10.66
CA VAL A 762 51.60 -8.40 -11.58
C VAL A 762 50.74 -7.84 -12.70
N GLY A 763 51.38 -7.59 -13.85
CA GLY A 763 50.65 -7.25 -15.07
C GLY A 763 49.57 -8.30 -15.35
N LEU A 764 48.38 -7.85 -15.74
CA LEU A 764 47.26 -8.70 -16.09
C LEU A 764 47.56 -9.49 -17.38
N CYS A 765 48.39 -10.52 -17.27
CA CYS A 765 48.54 -11.53 -18.31
C CYS A 765 47.21 -12.30 -18.42
N PRO A 766 46.55 -12.31 -19.59
CA PRO A 766 45.37 -13.12 -19.79
C PRO A 766 45.81 -14.59 -19.88
N ALA A 767 45.72 -15.31 -18.77
CA ALA A 767 45.77 -16.76 -18.77
C ALA A 767 44.39 -17.30 -19.17
N PRO A 768 44.26 -18.08 -20.27
CA PRO A 768 43.01 -18.71 -20.63
C PRO A 768 42.77 -19.97 -19.76
N GLY A 769 41.56 -20.10 -19.20
CA GLY A 769 41.15 -21.24 -18.36
C GLY A 769 40.03 -20.90 -17.38
#